data_AF-A0A7S3JQU4-F1
#
_entry.id   AF-A0A7S3JQU4-F1
#
_cell.length_a   1.000
_cell.length_b   1.000
_cell.length_c   1.000
_cell.angle_alpha   90.00
_cell.angle_beta   90.00
_cell.angle_gamma   90.00
#
_symmetry.space_group_name_H-M   'P 1'
#
loop_
_entity.id
_entity.type
_entity.pdbx_description
1 polymer ?
#
loop_
_entity_poly.entity_id
_entity_poly.type
_entity_poly.pdbx_seq_one_letter_code
_entity_poly.pdbx_strand_id
1 'polypeptide(L)'
;KIIIMVGGGIIKLCVLLLMRDEEELIREHLSSWLDVAWCTVGAIDERTRDHSARAFLEIAGAAPTIGNRRFAYQYTFAGLGRARTDLLREAAARFMELTHVLFIDPDWQPVSNLDLTPILKATQENPRPNIFVFRILDRNGRTERVLDWCFSYSPTARFRFRWHEELVISPYVPTLLPWLIKEVPNNQSWHAMTNGGPATAKRYEFEIGLLEQDLTEIKEYSFQSQEDSVQAEARLRYYLGVGYLRLGDSILNNDDNTKLLYYQRCLEHLDAHLYLMGTSKVYEGGTVDEMTYVAHLQRALALRRIGNTTQAENELLSAIQYDKKRAEAHVQLADLYLSISRPDAALQAATTAASLEIPVRLFYHHPAAYGCHALRLALAALRAKGKQIETSIYHKKFHELNCHQSTSILRKVIPPSKEECSMTTTSRVQTALQLFLHQPDTAIQELRAADNDSKCCAPQRAFSQLFLGEAPNAAKLKNAESIKKEQLITALQVGLKNELPQSDWRMQYTYALAAMRHHLQDDAIAAGELLGIELGLNNSAPLSTHGRRMPLPSTNDIRVAAVASRETPALQNLRDSALAAGIDLHVLGVDDPSTEPYTGHEIKLRLLENWLNEQAKSDDLDRLVLLVDAFDVLLWPALRTNFRQRFLNFNADVVFGGDPVAYPDAGMTKLYQDYGLIPPLSSINDVKPFVNSGTIAGTVRSLLIVFELVFSFGKITSCGPDDQRAFHRALLISFNSQEIPSIRVDSMGLLFHCLHRELRPLSVESGQLFISGALDSVSQRPCVTHGNAGDGKELYTAIVNAWRTSFTSIQAQSVEPPLFMRGIELWRRGLLDEAEASWMNYLQYADHCSAPHATDLRFNLGVLRHQKK
;
A
#
# COMPACT_ATOMS: atom_id res chain seq x y z
N LYS A 1 4.55 -9.38 -43.13
CA LYS A 1 4.59 -8.51 -41.93
C LYS A 1 5.88 -8.91 -41.21
N ILE A 2 7.02 -8.21 -41.22
CA ILE A 2 7.31 -6.80 -41.48
C ILE A 2 8.72 -6.78 -42.13
N ILE A 3 8.77 -6.75 -43.46
CA ILE A 3 9.82 -6.00 -44.16
C ILE A 3 9.09 -4.70 -44.51
N ILE A 4 9.22 -3.66 -43.68
CA ILE A 4 8.69 -2.34 -44.05
C ILE A 4 9.62 -1.83 -45.14
N MET A 5 9.25 -2.07 -46.40
CA MET A 5 9.89 -1.45 -47.54
C MET A 5 9.22 -0.10 -47.78
N VAL A 6 9.78 0.95 -47.21
CA VAL A 6 9.40 2.33 -47.54
C VAL A 6 10.70 3.13 -47.70
N GLY A 7 11.06 3.47 -48.93
CA GLY A 7 12.09 4.49 -49.20
C GLY A 7 13.54 4.17 -48.81
N GLY A 8 14.00 2.92 -48.82
CA GLY A 8 15.43 2.60 -48.97
C GLY A 8 16.18 1.90 -47.82
N GLY A 9 15.52 1.43 -46.76
CA GLY A 9 16.20 0.63 -45.71
C GLY A 9 15.28 -0.45 -45.11
N ILE A 10 15.82 -1.67 -44.90
CA ILE A 10 15.13 -2.77 -44.22
C ILE A 10 15.68 -2.88 -42.80
N ILE A 11 14.82 -2.73 -41.79
CA ILE A 11 15.19 -3.05 -40.39
C ILE A 11 15.23 -4.56 -40.23
N LYS A 12 16.41 -5.07 -39.91
CA LYS A 12 16.69 -6.44 -39.47
C LYS A 12 17.08 -6.37 -37.98
N LEU A 13 16.06 -6.38 -37.12
CA LEU A 13 16.19 -6.29 -35.67
C LEU A 13 16.46 -7.69 -35.07
N CYS A 14 17.58 -7.84 -34.36
CA CYS A 14 17.84 -9.03 -33.54
C CYS A 14 17.36 -8.80 -32.11
N VAL A 15 16.54 -9.70 -31.58
CA VAL A 15 16.24 -9.73 -30.15
C VAL A 15 17.23 -10.66 -29.45
N LEU A 16 17.91 -10.15 -28.42
CA LEU A 16 18.99 -10.81 -27.69
C LEU A 16 18.54 -11.08 -26.25
N LEU A 17 18.70 -12.32 -25.79
CA LEU A 17 18.30 -12.76 -24.44
C LEU A 17 19.46 -13.44 -23.72
N LEU A 18 19.72 -13.04 -22.48
CA LEU A 18 20.49 -13.81 -21.51
C LEU A 18 19.49 -14.59 -20.63
N MET A 19 19.75 -15.87 -20.41
CA MET A 19 18.81 -16.74 -19.70
C MET A 19 19.53 -17.61 -18.68
N ARG A 20 18.92 -17.73 -17.49
CA ARG A 20 19.31 -18.65 -16.44
C ARG A 20 18.11 -19.01 -15.57
N ASP A 21 17.64 -20.25 -15.65
CA ASP A 21 16.52 -20.73 -14.85
C ASP A 21 15.23 -19.90 -15.06
N GLU A 22 14.91 -19.58 -16.33
CA GLU A 22 13.80 -18.71 -16.74
C GLU A 22 12.77 -19.41 -17.65
N GLU A 23 12.61 -20.74 -17.55
CA GLU A 23 11.73 -21.52 -18.43
C GLU A 23 10.32 -20.95 -18.53
N GLU A 24 9.69 -20.65 -17.40
CA GLU A 24 8.30 -20.15 -17.38
C GLU A 24 8.18 -18.77 -18.02
N LEU A 25 9.09 -17.86 -17.69
CA LEU A 25 9.11 -16.49 -18.23
C LEU A 25 9.34 -16.49 -19.73
N ILE A 26 10.22 -17.37 -20.22
CA ILE A 26 10.43 -17.57 -21.65
C ILE A 26 9.12 -18.06 -22.30
N ARG A 27 8.45 -19.07 -21.73
CA ARG A 27 7.14 -19.59 -22.21
C ARG A 27 6.06 -18.54 -22.27
N GLU A 28 6.02 -17.68 -21.27
CA GLU A 28 5.00 -16.66 -21.16
C GLU A 28 5.24 -15.47 -22.10
N HIS A 29 6.47 -14.95 -22.16
CA HIS A 29 6.72 -13.63 -22.73
C HIS A 29 7.44 -13.64 -24.08
N LEU A 30 8.25 -14.65 -24.40
CA LEU A 30 9.07 -14.62 -25.63
C LEU A 30 8.24 -14.45 -26.90
N SER A 31 7.04 -15.06 -26.95
CA SER A 31 6.13 -14.96 -28.10
C SER A 31 5.77 -13.52 -28.47
N SER A 32 5.61 -12.64 -27.48
CA SER A 32 5.28 -11.23 -27.66
C SER A 32 6.38 -10.40 -28.33
N TRP A 33 7.62 -10.89 -28.31
CA TRP A 33 8.78 -10.25 -28.95
C TRP A 33 9.01 -10.73 -30.38
N LEU A 34 8.47 -11.90 -30.73
CA LEU A 34 8.68 -12.50 -32.06
C LEU A 34 8.04 -11.68 -33.19
N ASP A 35 7.02 -10.87 -32.87
CA ASP A 35 6.34 -10.02 -33.86
C ASP A 35 7.20 -8.87 -34.39
N VAL A 36 8.21 -8.45 -33.62
CA VAL A 36 9.17 -7.40 -34.02
C VAL A 36 10.56 -7.92 -34.34
N ALA A 37 10.86 -9.16 -33.96
CA ALA A 37 12.16 -9.78 -34.18
C ALA A 37 12.29 -10.28 -35.63
N TRP A 38 13.36 -9.87 -36.31
CA TRP A 38 13.77 -10.51 -37.55
C TRP A 38 14.57 -11.80 -37.29
N CYS A 39 15.34 -11.83 -36.19
CA CYS A 39 15.94 -13.04 -35.64
C CYS A 39 16.02 -12.95 -34.11
N THR A 40 16.21 -14.09 -33.45
CA THR A 40 16.41 -14.15 -32.00
C THR A 40 17.66 -14.94 -31.64
N VAL A 41 18.44 -14.43 -30.69
CA VAL A 41 19.62 -15.14 -30.16
C VAL A 41 19.54 -15.21 -28.64
N GLY A 42 19.65 -16.43 -28.14
CA GLY A 42 19.65 -16.74 -26.72
C GLY A 42 21.01 -17.23 -26.24
N ALA A 43 21.54 -16.62 -25.18
CA ALA A 43 22.69 -17.13 -24.46
C ALA A 43 22.22 -17.80 -23.16
N ILE A 44 22.47 -19.10 -23.05
CA ILE A 44 22.08 -19.95 -21.92
C ILE A 44 23.26 -20.06 -20.96
N ASP A 45 23.10 -19.60 -19.73
CA ASP A 45 24.12 -19.76 -18.70
C ASP A 45 24.36 -21.26 -18.45
N GLU A 46 25.62 -21.70 -18.45
CA GLU A 46 25.97 -23.11 -18.19
C GLU A 46 25.46 -23.63 -16.83
N ARG A 47 25.14 -22.72 -15.90
CA ARG A 47 24.60 -23.03 -14.58
C ARG A 47 23.08 -23.23 -14.58
N THR A 48 22.42 -23.07 -15.73
CA THR A 48 20.98 -23.31 -15.90
C THR A 48 20.63 -24.76 -15.56
N ARG A 49 19.61 -24.95 -14.72
CA ARG A 49 19.15 -26.23 -14.17
C ARG A 49 17.76 -26.64 -14.68
N ASP A 50 17.00 -25.71 -15.24
CA ASP A 50 15.67 -25.96 -15.80
C ASP A 50 15.71 -26.21 -17.32
N HIS A 51 14.54 -26.18 -17.98
CA HIS A 51 14.46 -26.35 -19.42
C HIS A 51 14.42 -25.04 -20.23
N SER A 52 15.02 -23.95 -19.73
CA SER A 52 15.08 -22.65 -20.43
C SER A 52 15.54 -22.75 -21.89
N ALA A 53 16.62 -23.50 -22.15
CA ALA A 53 17.14 -23.69 -23.50
C ALA A 53 16.13 -24.36 -24.43
N ARG A 54 15.41 -25.36 -23.90
CA ARG A 54 14.38 -26.08 -24.65
C ARG A 54 13.17 -25.19 -24.88
N ALA A 55 12.70 -24.49 -23.85
CA ALA A 55 11.58 -23.55 -23.95
C ALA A 55 11.85 -22.48 -25.02
N PHE A 56 13.04 -21.86 -25.00
CA PHE A 56 13.47 -20.87 -25.98
C PHE A 56 13.39 -21.41 -27.42
N LEU A 57 13.83 -22.65 -27.65
CA LEU A 57 13.80 -23.28 -28.98
C LEU A 57 12.38 -23.70 -29.40
N GLU A 58 11.55 -24.18 -28.46
CA GLU A 58 10.17 -24.66 -28.70
C GLU A 58 9.18 -23.56 -29.07
N ILE A 59 9.08 -22.51 -28.25
CA ILE A 59 8.11 -21.40 -28.44
C ILE A 59 8.38 -20.69 -29.75
N ALA A 60 9.67 -20.56 -30.04
CA ALA A 60 10.07 -20.02 -31.28
C ALA A 60 9.64 -20.97 -32.42
N GLY A 61 9.87 -22.28 -32.30
CA GLY A 61 9.58 -23.29 -33.34
C GLY A 61 8.12 -23.45 -33.82
N ALA A 62 7.11 -22.88 -33.14
CA ALA A 62 5.69 -23.24 -33.36
C ALA A 62 4.94 -22.51 -34.50
N ALA A 63 5.54 -21.57 -35.25
CA ALA A 63 4.90 -20.95 -36.42
C ALA A 63 5.83 -20.88 -37.65
N PRO A 64 5.50 -21.59 -38.76
CA PRO A 64 6.32 -21.60 -39.96
C PRO A 64 5.89 -20.45 -40.89
N THR A 65 6.49 -19.27 -40.73
CA THR A 65 6.55 -18.29 -41.82
C THR A 65 7.94 -17.68 -41.94
N ILE A 66 8.54 -17.88 -43.12
CA ILE A 66 9.78 -17.31 -43.68
C ILE A 66 10.73 -16.67 -42.65
N GLY A 67 11.63 -17.53 -42.16
CA GLY A 67 12.88 -17.15 -41.49
C GLY A 67 12.99 -17.67 -40.07
N ASN A 68 13.17 -18.99 -39.87
CA ASN A 68 13.61 -19.60 -38.60
C ASN A 68 15.06 -19.16 -38.24
N ARG A 69 15.32 -17.86 -38.14
CA ARG A 69 16.62 -17.29 -37.81
C ARG A 69 16.74 -17.23 -36.30
N ARG A 70 17.06 -18.37 -35.71
CA ARG A 70 17.16 -18.51 -34.26
C ARG A 70 18.40 -19.28 -33.89
N PHE A 71 19.00 -18.86 -32.79
CA PHE A 71 20.22 -19.47 -32.30
C PHE A 71 20.22 -19.43 -30.78
N ALA A 72 20.55 -20.56 -30.17
CA ALA A 72 20.85 -20.63 -28.75
C ALA A 72 22.23 -21.24 -28.59
N TYR A 73 23.02 -20.72 -27.66
CA TYR A 73 24.32 -21.28 -27.30
C TYR A 73 24.51 -21.22 -25.78
N GLN A 74 25.40 -22.06 -25.27
CA GLN A 74 25.78 -22.04 -23.87
C GLN A 74 26.97 -21.10 -23.64
N TYR A 75 26.96 -20.35 -22.54
CA TYR A 75 28.08 -19.51 -22.13
C TYR A 75 28.44 -19.71 -20.65
N THR A 76 29.72 -19.55 -20.35
CA THR A 76 30.23 -19.49 -18.97
C THR A 76 30.07 -18.07 -18.44
N PHE A 77 29.36 -17.91 -17.33
CA PHE A 77 29.13 -16.57 -16.76
C PHE A 77 30.41 -15.98 -16.17
N ALA A 78 30.88 -14.90 -16.79
CA ALA A 78 32.03 -14.10 -16.32
C ALA A 78 31.66 -12.64 -16.01
N GLY A 79 30.36 -12.37 -15.81
CA GLY A 79 29.79 -11.02 -15.69
C GLY A 79 28.80 -10.71 -16.81
N LEU A 80 27.79 -9.91 -16.50
CA LEU A 80 26.69 -9.54 -17.38
C LEU A 80 27.18 -8.77 -18.62
N GLY A 81 28.04 -7.75 -18.48
CA GLY A 81 28.50 -6.99 -19.64
C GLY A 81 29.38 -7.80 -20.60
N ARG A 82 30.19 -8.72 -20.07
CA ARG A 82 30.92 -9.69 -20.93
C ARG A 82 29.94 -10.63 -21.63
N ALA A 83 28.98 -11.20 -20.89
CA ALA A 83 27.97 -12.08 -21.46
C ALA A 83 27.15 -11.39 -22.58
N ARG A 84 26.73 -10.13 -22.38
CA ARG A 84 26.04 -9.35 -23.43
C ARG A 84 26.92 -9.02 -24.62
N THR A 85 28.20 -8.71 -24.38
CA THR A 85 29.17 -8.46 -25.46
C THR A 85 29.40 -9.72 -26.30
N ASP A 86 29.55 -10.87 -25.65
CA ASP A 86 29.74 -12.15 -26.34
C ASP A 86 28.45 -12.56 -27.07
N LEU A 87 27.27 -12.35 -26.48
CA LEU A 87 25.97 -12.56 -27.13
C LEU A 87 25.80 -11.68 -28.38
N LEU A 88 26.20 -10.42 -28.32
CA LEU A 88 26.18 -9.50 -29.47
C LEU A 88 27.12 -9.99 -30.59
N ARG A 89 28.31 -10.48 -30.25
CA ARG A 89 29.28 -11.02 -31.21
C ARG A 89 28.78 -12.29 -31.87
N GLU A 90 28.20 -13.21 -31.10
CA GLU A 90 27.60 -14.44 -31.61
C GLU A 90 26.44 -14.14 -32.57
N ALA A 91 25.58 -13.17 -32.22
CA ALA A 91 24.50 -12.73 -33.10
C ALA A 91 25.03 -12.17 -34.43
N ALA A 92 26.07 -11.34 -34.39
CA ALA A 92 26.69 -10.78 -35.58
C ALA A 92 27.39 -11.82 -36.46
N ALA A 93 28.11 -12.77 -35.84
CA ALA A 93 28.78 -13.85 -36.55
C ALA A 93 27.77 -14.77 -37.25
N ARG A 94 26.61 -15.01 -36.62
CA ARG A 94 25.56 -15.87 -37.16
C ARG A 94 24.70 -15.18 -38.21
N PHE A 95 24.46 -13.88 -38.03
CA PHE A 95 23.56 -13.09 -38.85
C PHE A 95 24.26 -11.82 -39.34
N MET A 96 25.10 -11.94 -40.36
CA MET A 96 25.87 -10.80 -40.91
C MET A 96 25.02 -9.67 -41.49
N GLU A 97 23.72 -9.90 -41.70
CA GLU A 97 22.80 -8.90 -42.24
C GLU A 97 22.13 -8.03 -41.15
N LEU A 98 22.55 -8.15 -39.89
CA LEU A 98 21.95 -7.38 -38.80
C LEU A 98 22.15 -5.89 -38.98
N THR A 99 21.07 -5.15 -38.69
CA THR A 99 21.09 -3.68 -38.74
C THR A 99 20.84 -3.09 -37.36
N HIS A 100 20.05 -3.75 -36.53
CA HIS A 100 19.66 -3.29 -35.21
C HIS A 100 19.64 -4.47 -34.24
N VAL A 101 19.84 -4.19 -32.96
CA VAL A 101 19.76 -5.16 -31.87
C VAL A 101 18.94 -4.59 -30.72
N LEU A 102 18.24 -5.48 -30.01
CA LEU A 102 17.48 -5.17 -28.80
C LEU A 102 17.79 -6.23 -27.75
N PHE A 103 18.33 -5.82 -26.60
CA PHE A 103 18.40 -6.70 -25.44
C PHE A 103 17.10 -6.66 -24.66
N ILE A 104 16.61 -7.83 -24.25
CA ILE A 104 15.46 -7.97 -23.35
C ILE A 104 15.82 -8.93 -22.22
N ASP A 105 15.26 -8.70 -21.04
CA ASP A 105 15.25 -9.71 -19.99
C ASP A 105 14.04 -10.64 -20.18
N PRO A 106 14.12 -11.91 -19.75
CA PRO A 106 13.02 -12.86 -19.90
C PRO A 106 11.72 -12.45 -19.21
N ASP A 107 11.78 -11.62 -18.17
CA ASP A 107 10.62 -11.10 -17.43
C ASP A 107 10.02 -9.83 -18.06
N TRP A 108 10.48 -9.41 -19.23
CA TRP A 108 9.94 -8.23 -19.90
C TRP A 108 8.83 -8.59 -20.89
N GLN A 109 7.75 -7.83 -20.80
CA GLN A 109 6.61 -7.92 -21.70
C GLN A 109 6.31 -6.54 -22.32
N PRO A 110 6.20 -6.43 -23.66
CA PRO A 110 5.74 -5.19 -24.27
C PRO A 110 4.27 -4.92 -23.88
N VAL A 111 3.96 -3.70 -23.44
CA VAL A 111 2.59 -3.32 -23.01
C VAL A 111 1.64 -3.22 -24.20
N SER A 112 2.18 -3.01 -25.39
CA SER A 112 1.44 -2.91 -26.66
C SER A 112 2.30 -3.46 -27.80
N ASN A 113 1.68 -3.72 -28.95
CA ASN A 113 2.41 -4.12 -30.15
C ASN A 113 3.45 -3.05 -30.49
N LEU A 114 4.72 -3.43 -30.41
CA LEU A 114 5.83 -2.51 -30.67
C LEU A 114 5.87 -2.18 -32.17
N ASP A 115 5.77 -0.89 -32.49
CA ASP A 115 5.89 -0.40 -33.86
C ASP A 115 7.36 -0.07 -34.17
N LEU A 116 7.90 -0.61 -35.27
CA LEU A 116 9.26 -0.32 -35.75
C LEU A 116 9.34 0.97 -36.59
N THR A 117 8.21 1.57 -36.96
CA THR A 117 8.15 2.81 -37.76
C THR A 117 8.94 3.97 -37.13
N PRO A 118 8.92 4.20 -35.80
CA PRO A 118 9.75 5.22 -35.16
C PRO A 118 11.26 4.98 -35.33
N ILE A 119 11.71 3.72 -35.27
CA ILE A 119 13.13 3.37 -35.52
C ILE A 119 13.46 3.68 -36.98
N LEU A 120 12.61 3.24 -37.93
CA LEU A 120 12.83 3.47 -39.36
C LEU A 120 12.92 4.96 -39.68
N LYS A 121 11.97 5.73 -39.16
CA LYS A 121 11.92 7.19 -39.34
C LYS A 121 13.17 7.85 -38.76
N ALA A 122 13.55 7.50 -37.54
CA ALA A 122 14.76 8.04 -36.92
C ALA A 122 16.01 7.74 -37.75
N THR A 123 16.17 6.50 -38.22
CA THR A 123 17.28 6.05 -39.09
C THR A 123 17.28 6.70 -40.49
N GLN A 124 16.13 7.18 -40.97
CA GLN A 124 16.03 7.95 -42.22
C GLN A 124 16.36 9.43 -42.01
N GLU A 125 15.86 10.04 -40.92
CA GLU A 125 16.05 11.45 -40.59
C GLU A 125 17.48 11.76 -40.15
N ASN A 126 18.10 10.81 -39.47
CA ASN A 126 19.50 10.84 -39.10
C ASN A 126 20.12 9.53 -39.63
N PRO A 127 21.20 9.57 -40.41
CA PRO A 127 21.90 8.34 -40.82
C PRO A 127 22.85 7.80 -39.74
N ARG A 128 23.00 8.50 -38.60
CA ARG A 128 23.83 8.10 -37.45
C ARG A 128 23.10 7.84 -36.11
N PRO A 129 21.76 7.72 -35.99
CA PRO A 129 21.12 7.34 -34.75
C PRO A 129 21.52 5.90 -34.53
N ASN A 130 22.24 5.71 -33.45
CA ASN A 130 22.71 4.41 -33.09
C ASN A 130 22.06 3.93 -31.81
N ILE A 131 21.29 4.75 -31.09
CA ILE A 131 20.65 4.35 -29.84
C ILE A 131 19.19 4.76 -29.85
N PHE A 132 18.34 3.81 -29.49
CA PHE A 132 16.90 3.97 -29.37
C PHE A 132 16.52 3.65 -27.94
N VAL A 133 16.07 4.69 -27.25
CA VAL A 133 15.80 4.67 -25.83
C VAL A 133 14.32 4.39 -25.62
N PHE A 134 13.96 3.52 -24.68
CA PHE A 134 12.55 3.19 -24.40
C PHE A 134 12.25 3.17 -22.90
N ARG A 135 10.96 3.13 -22.57
CA ARG A 135 10.47 3.15 -21.19
C ARG A 135 10.13 1.74 -20.72
N ILE A 136 10.51 1.42 -19.49
CA ILE A 136 10.13 0.18 -18.82
C ILE A 136 9.44 0.48 -17.48
N LEU A 137 8.28 -0.12 -17.26
CA LEU A 137 7.62 -0.18 -15.95
C LEU A 137 8.22 -1.33 -15.16
N ASP A 138 8.67 -1.06 -13.95
CA ASP A 138 9.17 -2.11 -13.04
C ASP A 138 8.05 -3.06 -12.58
N ARG A 139 8.43 -4.09 -11.79
CA ARG A 139 7.52 -5.12 -11.27
C ARG A 139 6.33 -4.56 -10.48
N ASN A 140 6.45 -3.38 -9.88
CA ASN A 140 5.35 -2.76 -9.14
C ASN A 140 4.42 -1.93 -10.04
N GLY A 141 4.79 -1.72 -11.31
CA GLY A 141 4.01 -0.99 -12.30
C GLY A 141 3.93 0.52 -12.06
N ARG A 142 4.73 1.06 -11.13
CA ARG A 142 4.71 2.48 -10.73
C ARG A 142 6.00 3.18 -11.06
N THR A 143 7.12 2.47 -11.12
CA THR A 143 8.40 3.08 -11.46
C THR A 143 8.68 2.92 -12.94
N GLU A 144 8.91 4.02 -13.62
CA GLU A 144 9.33 4.04 -15.02
C GLU A 144 10.84 4.25 -15.10
N ARG A 145 11.55 3.37 -15.82
CA ARG A 145 12.97 3.51 -16.15
C ARG A 145 13.15 3.74 -17.64
N VAL A 146 14.24 4.40 -17.99
CA VAL A 146 14.60 4.71 -19.36
C VAL A 146 15.83 3.88 -19.73
N LEU A 147 15.74 3.06 -20.77
CA LEU A 147 16.80 2.12 -21.17
C LEU A 147 17.26 2.35 -22.60
N ASP A 148 18.55 2.18 -22.85
CA ASP A 148 19.22 2.39 -24.14
C ASP A 148 19.64 1.07 -24.82
N TRP A 149 18.91 -0.01 -24.53
CA TRP A 149 19.25 -1.37 -24.93
C TRP A 149 18.75 -1.76 -26.34
N CYS A 150 18.22 -0.80 -27.10
CA CYS A 150 17.93 -0.93 -28.52
C CYS A 150 18.87 -0.03 -29.31
N PHE A 151 19.66 -0.58 -30.24
CA PHE A 151 20.68 0.19 -30.95
C PHE A 151 20.96 -0.33 -32.35
N SER A 152 21.49 0.55 -33.21
CA SER A 152 22.00 0.18 -34.52
C SER A 152 23.26 -0.67 -34.35
N TYR A 153 23.31 -1.83 -35.01
CA TYR A 153 24.44 -2.75 -34.86
C TYR A 153 25.75 -2.07 -35.25
N SER A 154 26.77 -2.22 -34.40
CA SER A 154 28.14 -1.81 -34.66
C SER A 154 29.10 -2.90 -34.20
N PRO A 155 30.13 -3.27 -34.98
CA PRO A 155 31.19 -4.17 -34.53
C PRO A 155 31.97 -3.66 -33.31
N THR A 156 31.93 -2.34 -33.06
CA THR A 156 32.57 -1.72 -31.89
C THR A 156 31.65 -1.65 -30.67
N ALA A 157 30.36 -1.96 -30.84
CA ALA A 157 29.42 -1.98 -29.71
C ALA A 157 29.77 -3.12 -28.76
N ARG A 158 29.78 -2.80 -27.46
CA ARG A 158 30.04 -3.75 -26.37
C ARG A 158 29.52 -3.18 -25.07
N PHE A 159 29.34 -4.04 -24.08
CA PHE A 159 29.05 -3.63 -22.72
C PHE A 159 30.33 -3.67 -21.89
N ARG A 160 30.61 -2.60 -21.16
CA ARG A 160 31.66 -2.59 -20.12
C ARG A 160 31.04 -2.94 -18.77
N PHE A 161 31.90 -3.36 -17.84
CA PHE A 161 31.56 -3.82 -16.48
C PHE A 161 30.82 -5.16 -16.42
N ARG A 162 31.14 -5.94 -15.41
CA ARG A 162 30.54 -7.24 -15.11
C ARG A 162 29.16 -7.13 -14.48
N TRP A 163 28.83 -6.01 -13.82
CA TRP A 163 27.54 -5.87 -13.13
C TRP A 163 26.67 -4.70 -13.62
N HIS A 164 27.18 -3.47 -13.67
CA HIS A 164 26.39 -2.27 -14.02
C HIS A 164 26.36 -1.92 -15.51
N GLU A 165 26.77 -2.86 -16.36
CA GLU A 165 26.57 -2.91 -17.82
C GLU A 165 26.37 -1.56 -18.51
N GLU A 166 27.47 -0.96 -18.95
CA GLU A 166 27.42 0.29 -19.73
C GLU A 166 27.57 -0.03 -21.21
N LEU A 167 26.56 0.31 -22.02
CA LEU A 167 26.64 0.21 -23.48
C LEU A 167 27.64 1.22 -24.02
N VAL A 168 28.63 0.72 -24.75
CA VAL A 168 29.69 1.52 -25.34
C VAL A 168 29.59 1.43 -26.83
N ILE A 169 29.15 2.53 -27.41
CA ILE A 169 28.95 2.70 -28.85
C ILE A 169 29.27 4.16 -29.21
N SER A 170 29.84 4.39 -30.39
CA SER A 170 30.24 5.73 -30.84
C SER A 170 29.76 6.00 -32.26
N PRO A 171 29.16 7.18 -32.54
CA PRO A 171 28.85 8.27 -31.59
C PRO A 171 27.60 7.97 -30.75
N TYR A 172 27.53 8.24 -29.45
CA TYR A 172 26.31 7.98 -28.66
C TYR A 172 25.21 9.02 -28.98
N VAL A 173 24.21 8.67 -29.81
CA VAL A 173 23.12 9.57 -30.22
C VAL A 173 21.77 8.93 -29.91
N PRO A 174 21.14 9.25 -28.76
CA PRO A 174 19.90 8.62 -28.31
C PRO A 174 18.67 9.21 -29.00
N THR A 175 17.71 8.33 -29.33
CA THR A 175 16.37 8.68 -29.83
C THR A 175 15.31 8.02 -28.95
N LEU A 176 14.43 8.81 -28.31
CA LEU A 176 13.36 8.26 -27.48
C LEU A 176 12.26 7.63 -28.35
N LEU A 177 11.98 6.34 -28.10
CA LEU A 177 10.88 5.59 -28.67
C LEU A 177 9.62 5.74 -27.80
N PRO A 178 8.42 5.68 -28.39
CA PRO A 178 7.16 5.64 -27.65
C PRO A 178 6.87 4.25 -27.03
N TRP A 179 7.87 3.37 -27.01
CA TRP A 179 7.73 2.01 -26.51
C TRP A 179 7.61 2.02 -24.98
N LEU A 180 6.64 1.25 -24.50
CA LEU A 180 6.45 0.96 -23.09
C LEU A 180 6.51 -0.55 -22.90
N ILE A 181 7.47 -0.98 -22.09
CA ILE A 181 7.68 -2.36 -21.68
C ILE A 181 7.33 -2.46 -20.21
N LYS A 182 6.90 -3.63 -19.74
CA LYS A 182 6.61 -3.90 -18.34
C LYS A 182 7.41 -5.11 -17.90
N GLU A 183 8.06 -5.00 -16.76
CA GLU A 183 8.67 -6.11 -16.04
C GLU A 183 7.54 -6.86 -15.29
N VAL A 184 7.37 -8.13 -15.61
CA VAL A 184 6.33 -8.98 -15.06
C VAL A 184 6.87 -9.69 -13.82
N PRO A 185 6.27 -9.49 -12.63
CA PRO A 185 6.73 -10.20 -11.45
C PRO A 185 6.46 -11.70 -11.60
N ASN A 186 7.51 -12.52 -11.54
CA ASN A 186 7.39 -13.97 -11.41
C ASN A 186 8.07 -14.47 -10.12
N ASN A 187 7.28 -15.17 -9.29
CA ASN A 187 7.70 -15.84 -8.07
C ASN A 187 8.66 -17.02 -8.33
N GLN A 188 8.79 -17.46 -9.57
CA GLN A 188 9.68 -18.50 -10.03
C GLN A 188 10.88 -17.98 -10.82
N SER A 189 11.03 -16.66 -10.97
CA SER A 189 12.27 -16.11 -11.56
C SER A 189 13.49 -16.59 -10.78
N TRP A 190 14.65 -16.71 -11.43
CA TRP A 190 15.90 -17.05 -10.73
C TRP A 190 16.16 -16.14 -9.52
N HIS A 191 15.79 -14.86 -9.68
CA HIS A 191 15.81 -13.83 -8.65
C HIS A 191 14.92 -14.12 -7.43
N ALA A 192 13.86 -14.91 -7.60
CA ALA A 192 12.98 -15.37 -6.54
C ALA A 192 13.43 -16.70 -5.92
N MET A 193 13.98 -17.63 -6.72
CA MET A 193 14.29 -19.00 -6.27
C MET A 193 15.66 -19.17 -5.57
N THR A 194 16.71 -18.44 -5.96
CA THR A 194 18.09 -18.78 -5.55
C THR A 194 18.65 -18.03 -4.34
N ASN A 195 18.03 -18.21 -3.17
CA ASN A 195 18.46 -17.75 -1.83
C ASN A 195 17.87 -16.41 -1.36
N GLY A 196 16.71 -16.48 -0.69
CA GLY A 196 16.30 -15.52 0.34
C GLY A 196 15.95 -14.11 -0.13
N GLY A 197 15.16 -13.96 -1.19
CA GLY A 197 14.76 -12.63 -1.67
C GLY A 197 15.94 -11.76 -2.14
N PRO A 198 15.68 -10.51 -2.56
CA PRO A 198 16.69 -9.65 -3.18
C PRO A 198 17.85 -9.21 -2.28
N ALA A 199 17.95 -9.66 -1.02
CA ALA A 199 18.83 -9.07 -0.01
C ALA A 199 19.60 -10.09 0.86
N THR A 200 20.16 -11.16 0.27
CA THR A 200 21.04 -12.09 1.02
C THR A 200 22.50 -11.68 0.98
N ALA A 201 23.24 -12.01 2.04
CA ALA A 201 24.69 -11.79 2.12
C ALA A 201 25.44 -12.40 0.94
N LYS A 202 25.13 -13.66 0.57
CA LYS A 202 25.76 -14.36 -0.56
C LYS A 202 25.58 -13.62 -1.89
N ARG A 203 24.41 -13.01 -2.09
CA ARG A 203 24.15 -12.20 -3.28
C ARG A 203 25.04 -10.97 -3.29
N TYR A 204 25.10 -10.22 -2.18
CA TYR A 204 25.95 -9.04 -2.10
C TYR A 204 27.44 -9.38 -2.21
N GLU A 205 27.91 -10.48 -1.61
CA GLU A 205 29.29 -10.97 -1.78
C GLU A 205 29.63 -11.23 -3.26
N PHE A 206 28.72 -11.88 -3.98
CA PHE A 206 28.88 -12.13 -5.41
C PHE A 206 28.92 -10.83 -6.22
N GLU A 207 27.98 -9.91 -5.98
CA GLU A 207 27.92 -8.61 -6.66
C GLU A 207 29.16 -7.76 -6.39
N ILE A 208 29.58 -7.66 -5.11
CA ILE A 208 30.80 -6.96 -4.69
C ILE A 208 32.02 -7.55 -5.40
N GLY A 209 32.15 -8.88 -5.45
CA GLY A 209 33.27 -9.53 -6.12
C GLY A 209 33.39 -9.18 -7.60
N LEU A 210 32.26 -9.03 -8.31
CA LEU A 210 32.26 -8.56 -9.71
C LEU A 210 32.69 -7.09 -9.82
N LEU A 211 32.20 -6.24 -8.91
CA LEU A 211 32.54 -4.81 -8.88
C LEU A 211 34.01 -4.55 -8.51
N GLU A 212 34.58 -5.32 -7.59
CA GLU A 212 36.00 -5.26 -7.24
C GLU A 212 36.89 -5.64 -8.43
N GLN A 213 36.50 -6.69 -9.17
CA GLN A 213 37.19 -7.06 -10.41
C GLN A 213 37.11 -5.94 -11.45
N ASP A 214 35.94 -5.35 -11.66
CA ASP A 214 35.77 -4.22 -12.57
C ASP A 214 36.61 -3.00 -12.17
N LEU A 215 36.69 -2.72 -10.87
CA LEU A 215 37.50 -1.62 -10.35
C LEU A 215 39.00 -1.89 -10.55
N THR A 216 39.44 -3.14 -10.35
CA THR A 216 40.84 -3.55 -10.55
C THR A 216 41.24 -3.43 -12.02
N GLU A 217 40.36 -3.85 -12.92
CA GLU A 217 40.59 -3.86 -14.36
C GLU A 217 40.20 -2.53 -15.03
N ILE A 218 39.83 -1.50 -14.26
CA ILE A 218 39.24 -0.29 -14.86
C ILE A 218 40.17 0.36 -15.88
N LYS A 219 41.49 0.29 -15.65
CA LYS A 219 42.52 0.84 -16.54
C LYS A 219 42.64 0.09 -17.87
N GLU A 220 42.15 -1.14 -17.95
CA GLU A 220 42.13 -1.95 -19.17
C GLU A 220 40.96 -1.59 -20.08
N TYR A 221 39.92 -0.93 -19.54
CA TYR A 221 38.82 -0.43 -20.34
C TYR A 221 39.26 0.80 -21.14
N SER A 222 38.94 0.82 -22.43
CA SER A 222 39.18 1.99 -23.25
C SER A 222 38.03 3.00 -23.12
N PHE A 223 38.34 4.15 -22.55
CA PHE A 223 37.45 5.31 -22.41
C PHE A 223 37.66 6.33 -23.53
N GLN A 224 36.65 7.18 -23.82
CA GLN A 224 36.82 8.21 -24.85
C GLN A 224 37.64 9.39 -24.31
N SER A 225 37.57 9.62 -23.01
CA SER A 225 38.32 10.64 -22.30
C SER A 225 38.84 10.13 -20.94
N GLN A 226 39.81 10.84 -20.36
CA GLN A 226 40.22 10.62 -18.96
C GLN A 226 39.05 10.89 -17.99
N GLU A 227 38.16 11.82 -18.34
CA GLU A 227 37.00 12.17 -17.52
C GLU A 227 35.99 11.03 -17.45
N ASP A 228 35.73 10.34 -18.56
CA ASP A 228 34.86 9.15 -18.58
C ASP A 228 35.44 8.04 -17.68
N SER A 229 36.76 7.87 -17.68
CA SER A 229 37.44 6.88 -16.82
C SER A 229 37.25 7.22 -15.34
N VAL A 230 37.37 8.50 -14.98
CA VAL A 230 37.18 8.98 -13.59
C VAL A 230 35.73 8.77 -13.15
N GLN A 231 34.76 9.02 -14.02
CA GLN A 231 33.35 8.80 -13.71
C GLN A 231 32.98 7.33 -13.59
N ALA A 232 33.53 6.50 -14.47
CA ALA A 232 33.40 5.05 -14.37
C ALA A 232 33.93 4.55 -13.03
N GLU A 233 35.12 5.03 -12.62
CA GLU A 233 35.67 4.69 -11.30
C GLU A 233 34.76 5.18 -10.18
N ALA A 234 34.32 6.44 -10.22
CA ALA A 234 33.42 7.00 -9.22
C ALA A 234 32.13 6.18 -9.11
N ARG A 235 31.55 5.75 -10.24
CA ARG A 235 30.33 4.95 -10.26
C ARG A 235 30.56 3.54 -9.66
N LEU A 236 31.65 2.86 -10.02
CA LEU A 236 32.00 1.56 -9.41
C LEU A 236 32.21 1.70 -7.91
N ARG A 237 32.92 2.74 -7.46
CA ARG A 237 33.13 3.06 -6.04
C ARG A 237 31.80 3.30 -5.32
N TYR A 238 30.87 4.03 -5.93
CA TYR A 238 29.52 4.22 -5.38
C TYR A 238 28.84 2.88 -5.12
N TYR A 239 28.78 2.01 -6.14
CA TYR A 239 28.09 0.72 -6.02
C TYR A 239 28.78 -0.24 -5.05
N LEU A 240 30.12 -0.25 -4.99
CA LEU A 240 30.86 -1.00 -3.96
C LEU A 240 30.51 -0.50 -2.56
N GLY A 241 30.46 0.82 -2.36
CA GLY A 241 30.06 1.42 -1.10
C GLY A 241 28.68 0.97 -0.64
N VAL A 242 27.68 1.08 -1.53
CA VAL A 242 26.31 0.61 -1.28
C VAL A 242 26.30 -0.90 -1.00
N GLY A 243 27.00 -1.70 -1.82
CA GLY A 243 27.07 -3.15 -1.68
C GLY A 243 27.60 -3.59 -0.31
N TYR A 244 28.72 -3.01 0.13
CA TYR A 244 29.30 -3.34 1.44
C TYR A 244 28.39 -2.96 2.62
N LEU A 245 27.70 -1.82 2.55
CA LEU A 245 26.73 -1.46 3.58
C LEU A 245 25.60 -2.51 3.67
N ARG A 246 25.07 -2.93 2.51
CA ARG A 246 24.03 -3.95 2.46
C ARG A 246 24.52 -5.32 2.92
N LEU A 247 25.75 -5.70 2.57
CA LEU A 247 26.38 -6.91 3.06
C LEU A 247 26.47 -6.89 4.59
N GLY A 248 26.97 -5.79 5.17
CA GLY A 248 27.03 -5.60 6.63
C GLY A 248 25.67 -5.70 7.32
N ASP A 249 24.63 -5.09 6.75
CA ASP A 249 23.26 -5.16 7.28
C ASP A 249 22.63 -6.57 7.15
N SER A 250 22.99 -7.32 6.10
CA SER A 250 22.38 -8.64 5.78
C SER A 250 22.88 -9.81 6.64
N ILE A 251 24.02 -9.63 7.30
CA ILE A 251 24.66 -10.69 8.09
C ILE A 251 24.09 -10.67 9.51
N LEU A 252 23.23 -11.64 9.83
CA LEU A 252 22.57 -11.70 11.13
C LEU A 252 23.44 -12.32 12.24
N ASN A 253 24.33 -13.27 11.89
CA ASN A 253 25.00 -14.16 12.86
C ASN A 253 26.54 -14.06 12.93
N ASN A 254 27.19 -13.16 12.19
CA ASN A 254 28.65 -13.03 12.30
C ASN A 254 29.05 -12.10 13.45
N ASP A 255 30.29 -12.30 13.90
CA ASP A 255 31.01 -11.45 14.84
C ASP A 255 30.95 -9.97 14.43
N ASP A 256 30.74 -9.09 15.41
CA ASP A 256 30.58 -7.65 15.22
C ASP A 256 31.77 -7.03 14.48
N ASN A 257 32.97 -7.61 14.63
CA ASN A 257 34.17 -7.19 13.90
C ASN A 257 34.03 -7.35 12.38
N THR A 258 33.34 -8.40 11.92
CA THR A 258 33.12 -8.64 10.48
C THR A 258 32.19 -7.57 9.90
N LYS A 259 31.13 -7.20 10.62
CA LYS A 259 30.21 -6.13 10.20
C LYS A 259 30.94 -4.78 10.18
N LEU A 260 31.74 -4.51 11.21
CA LEU A 260 32.55 -3.30 11.31
C LEU A 260 33.49 -3.15 10.10
N LEU A 261 34.14 -4.25 9.68
CA LEU A 261 35.00 -4.26 8.50
C LEU A 261 34.23 -3.89 7.23
N TYR A 262 33.02 -4.44 7.01
CA TYR A 262 32.23 -4.07 5.84
C TYR A 262 31.76 -2.61 5.87
N TYR A 263 31.39 -2.08 7.04
CA TYR A 263 31.04 -0.67 7.15
C TYR A 263 32.26 0.24 6.89
N GLN A 264 33.46 -0.16 7.30
CA GLN A 264 34.70 0.55 6.97
C GLN A 264 34.97 0.52 5.46
N ARG A 265 34.84 -0.64 4.79
CA ARG A 265 34.95 -0.75 3.32
C ARG A 265 33.90 0.12 2.61
N CYS A 266 32.67 0.15 3.10
CA CYS A 266 31.65 1.06 2.60
C CYS A 266 32.13 2.51 2.62
N LEU A 267 32.69 2.97 3.74
CA LEU A 267 33.20 4.34 3.88
C LEU A 267 34.36 4.61 2.92
N GLU A 268 35.36 3.71 2.85
CA GLU A 268 36.49 3.83 1.92
C GLU A 268 36.04 4.05 0.47
N HIS A 269 35.06 3.27 0.02
CA HIS A 269 34.54 3.37 -1.34
C HIS A 269 33.70 4.62 -1.57
N LEU A 270 32.85 5.01 -0.61
CA LEU A 270 32.06 6.24 -0.75
C LEU A 270 32.91 7.53 -0.58
N ASP A 271 34.03 7.47 0.15
CA ASP A 271 35.06 8.52 0.18
C ASP A 271 35.69 8.72 -1.19
N ALA A 272 36.16 7.63 -1.80
CA ALA A 272 36.71 7.68 -3.15
C ALA A 272 35.69 8.20 -4.17
N HIS A 273 34.43 7.75 -4.09
CA HIS A 273 33.36 8.25 -4.96
C HIS A 273 33.18 9.77 -4.85
N LEU A 274 32.96 10.29 -3.63
CA LEU A 274 32.71 11.72 -3.44
C LEU A 274 33.92 12.58 -3.83
N TYR A 275 35.14 12.09 -3.57
CA TYR A 275 36.37 12.76 -4.01
C TYR A 275 36.46 12.88 -5.54
N LEU A 276 36.20 11.78 -6.26
CA LEU A 276 36.21 11.77 -7.73
C LEU A 276 35.10 12.65 -8.31
N MET A 277 33.91 12.65 -7.70
CA MET A 277 32.81 13.53 -8.13
C MET A 277 33.11 15.01 -7.87
N GLY A 278 33.74 15.37 -6.75
CA GLY A 278 34.09 16.75 -6.43
C GLY A 278 35.24 17.33 -7.28
N THR A 279 36.05 16.47 -7.91
CA THR A 279 37.16 16.89 -8.79
C THR A 279 36.78 16.91 -10.27
N SER A 280 35.66 16.29 -10.65
CA SER A 280 35.16 16.28 -12.03
C SER A 280 34.40 17.58 -12.36
N LYS A 281 34.82 18.30 -13.41
CA LYS A 281 34.28 19.62 -13.80
C LYS A 281 32.94 19.57 -14.57
N VAL A 282 32.37 18.40 -14.85
CA VAL A 282 31.62 18.19 -16.11
C VAL A 282 30.10 18.00 -15.98
N TYR A 283 29.50 17.94 -14.79
CA TYR A 283 28.10 17.48 -14.66
C TYR A 283 27.08 18.53 -14.22
N GLU A 284 26.68 19.39 -15.16
CA GLU A 284 25.43 20.16 -15.09
C GLU A 284 24.29 19.32 -15.71
N GLY A 285 23.72 18.34 -14.99
CA GLY A 285 22.66 17.50 -15.57
C GLY A 285 22.13 16.36 -14.71
N GLY A 286 21.41 16.66 -13.62
CA GLY A 286 20.29 15.88 -13.06
C GLY A 286 20.54 14.49 -12.41
N THR A 287 21.48 13.65 -12.89
CA THR A 287 21.67 12.27 -12.40
C THR A 287 22.75 12.14 -11.34
N VAL A 288 23.73 13.05 -11.32
CA VAL A 288 24.83 13.07 -10.34
C VAL A 288 24.35 13.53 -8.96
N ASP A 289 23.45 14.52 -8.91
CA ASP A 289 22.86 14.99 -7.64
C ASP A 289 22.20 13.85 -6.86
N GLU A 290 21.60 12.88 -7.57
CA GLU A 290 20.99 11.73 -6.93
C GLU A 290 22.05 10.78 -6.35
N MET A 291 23.04 10.33 -7.13
CA MET A 291 24.08 9.43 -6.62
C MET A 291 24.88 10.07 -5.48
N THR A 292 25.22 11.35 -5.59
CA THR A 292 25.94 12.09 -4.55
C THR A 292 25.10 12.25 -3.28
N TYR A 293 23.81 12.60 -3.40
CA TYR A 293 22.86 12.57 -2.28
C TYR A 293 22.83 11.18 -1.62
N VAL A 294 22.70 10.12 -2.43
CA VAL A 294 22.61 8.75 -1.91
C VAL A 294 23.92 8.37 -1.23
N ALA A 295 25.08 8.74 -1.79
CA ALA A 295 26.38 8.44 -1.22
C ALA A 295 26.53 9.06 0.18
N HIS A 296 26.18 10.34 0.35
CA HIS A 296 26.14 10.99 1.67
C HIS A 296 25.18 10.27 2.63
N LEU A 297 23.99 9.91 2.17
CA LEU A 297 23.01 9.17 2.98
C LEU A 297 23.56 7.80 3.43
N GLN A 298 24.16 7.01 2.54
CA GLN A 298 24.70 5.69 2.88
C GLN A 298 25.95 5.79 3.77
N ARG A 299 26.82 6.80 3.55
CA ARG A 299 27.94 7.10 4.44
C ARG A 299 27.46 7.38 5.86
N ALA A 300 26.43 8.21 6.02
CA ALA A 300 25.85 8.49 7.32
C ALA A 300 25.36 7.23 8.03
N LEU A 301 24.71 6.32 7.29
CA LEU A 301 24.26 5.04 7.83
C LEU A 301 25.46 4.19 8.29
N ALA A 302 26.49 4.03 7.46
CA ALA A 302 27.70 3.29 7.82
C ALA A 302 28.42 3.92 9.04
N LEU A 303 28.57 5.24 9.09
CA LEU A 303 29.16 5.97 10.22
C LEU A 303 28.38 5.74 11.51
N ARG A 304 27.04 5.76 11.44
CA ARG A 304 26.18 5.46 12.58
C ARG A 304 26.35 4.02 13.05
N ARG A 305 26.50 3.05 12.14
CA ARG A 305 26.73 1.63 12.47
C ARG A 305 28.05 1.40 13.20
N ILE A 306 29.08 2.20 12.90
CA ILE A 306 30.37 2.14 13.59
C ILE A 306 30.45 3.07 14.82
N GLY A 307 29.34 3.71 15.20
CA GLY A 307 29.26 4.58 16.39
C GLY A 307 29.75 6.02 16.20
N ASN A 308 30.09 6.45 14.98
CA ASN A 308 30.55 7.81 14.69
C ASN A 308 29.37 8.75 14.38
N THR A 309 28.61 9.10 15.42
CA THR A 309 27.37 9.88 15.31
C THR A 309 27.59 11.31 14.81
N THR A 310 28.69 11.97 15.18
CA THR A 310 29.02 13.34 14.75
C THR A 310 29.25 13.43 13.24
N GLN A 311 30.05 12.52 12.68
CA GLN A 311 30.24 12.52 11.23
C GLN A 311 28.96 12.08 10.51
N ALA A 312 28.19 11.13 11.07
CA ALA A 312 26.91 10.75 10.50
C ALA A 312 25.94 11.95 10.40
N GLU A 313 25.88 12.82 11.41
CA GLU A 313 25.10 14.06 11.37
C GLU A 313 25.55 14.97 10.21
N ASN A 314 26.85 15.20 10.06
CA ASN A 314 27.40 16.05 9.00
C ASN A 314 27.10 15.51 7.60
N GLU A 315 27.17 14.19 7.42
CA GLU A 315 26.85 13.53 6.14
C GLU A 315 25.35 13.64 5.81
N LEU A 316 24.46 13.50 6.80
CA LEU A 316 23.02 13.72 6.59
C LEU A 316 22.70 15.16 6.24
N LEU A 317 23.34 16.12 6.90
CA LEU A 317 23.21 17.54 6.57
C LEU A 317 23.75 17.84 5.16
N SER A 318 24.84 17.18 4.75
CA SER A 318 25.37 17.27 3.39
C SER A 318 24.37 16.73 2.37
N ALA A 319 23.78 15.55 2.61
CA ALA A 319 22.71 15.00 1.76
C ALA A 319 21.53 15.99 1.63
N ILE A 320 21.07 16.59 2.74
CA ILE A 320 20.01 17.60 2.73
C ILE A 320 20.41 18.84 1.91
N GLN A 321 21.68 19.26 1.95
CA GLN A 321 22.16 20.38 1.14
C GLN A 321 22.08 20.08 -0.36
N TYR A 322 22.38 18.84 -0.78
CA TYR A 322 22.26 18.41 -2.18
C TYR A 322 20.80 18.36 -2.65
N ASP A 323 19.88 17.78 -1.86
CA ASP A 323 18.46 17.76 -2.21
C ASP A 323 17.56 17.96 -0.98
N LYS A 324 17.19 19.23 -0.75
CA LYS A 324 16.33 19.67 0.37
C LYS A 324 14.89 19.17 0.27
N LYS A 325 14.48 18.64 -0.88
CA LYS A 325 13.10 18.18 -1.10
C LYS A 325 12.89 16.72 -0.66
N ARG A 326 13.96 16.05 -0.22
CA ARG A 326 13.95 14.61 0.09
C ARG A 326 13.83 14.35 1.57
N ALA A 327 12.83 13.54 1.94
CA ALA A 327 12.51 13.24 3.33
C ALA A 327 13.52 12.28 3.98
N GLU A 328 14.22 11.46 3.21
CA GLU A 328 15.00 10.32 3.71
C GLU A 328 16.13 10.73 4.65
N ALA A 329 16.91 11.75 4.26
CA ALA A 329 17.98 12.26 5.11
C ALA A 329 17.42 12.93 6.39
N HIS A 330 16.29 13.64 6.30
CA HIS A 330 15.61 14.20 7.47
C HIS A 330 15.09 13.12 8.43
N VAL A 331 14.56 12.00 7.89
CA VAL A 331 14.14 10.84 8.69
C VAL A 331 15.34 10.25 9.44
N GLN A 332 16.44 9.99 8.74
CA GLN A 332 17.65 9.45 9.38
C GLN A 332 18.24 10.42 10.41
N LEU A 333 18.15 11.73 10.16
CA LEU A 333 18.63 12.76 11.07
C LEU A 333 17.78 12.81 12.34
N ALA A 334 16.45 12.69 12.22
CA ALA A 334 15.56 12.62 13.37
C ALA A 334 15.82 11.37 14.24
N ASP A 335 16.06 10.22 13.62
CA ASP A 335 16.39 8.98 14.33
C ASP A 335 17.77 9.06 15.01
N LEU A 336 18.76 9.65 14.32
CA LEU A 336 20.07 9.95 14.90
C LEU A 336 19.94 10.85 16.14
N TYR A 337 19.19 11.96 16.03
CA TYR A 337 18.98 12.89 17.13
C TYR A 337 18.29 12.27 18.34
N LEU A 338 17.33 11.37 18.14
CA LEU A 338 16.76 10.60 19.24
C LEU A 338 17.81 9.71 19.91
N SER A 339 18.64 9.02 19.13
CA SER A 339 19.65 8.12 19.67
C SER A 339 20.73 8.82 20.50
N ILE A 340 20.95 10.12 20.29
CA ILE A 340 21.88 10.96 21.06
C ILE A 340 21.16 11.94 22.00
N SER A 341 19.91 11.67 22.36
CA SER A 341 19.12 12.44 23.34
C SER A 341 18.97 13.93 23.00
N ARG A 342 18.78 14.27 21.71
CA ARG A 342 18.48 15.63 21.22
C ARG A 342 17.04 15.72 20.68
N PRO A 343 16.01 15.60 21.54
CA PRO A 343 14.63 15.45 21.09
C PRO A 343 14.07 16.69 20.39
N ASP A 344 14.55 17.90 20.68
CA ASP A 344 14.14 19.11 19.95
C ASP A 344 14.53 19.08 18.48
N ALA A 345 15.80 18.73 18.22
CA ALA A 345 16.33 18.60 16.87
C ALA A 345 15.66 17.42 16.14
N ALA A 346 15.41 16.32 16.86
CA ALA A 346 14.67 15.18 16.33
C ALA A 346 13.25 15.56 15.88
N LEU A 347 12.51 16.29 16.72
CA LEU A 347 11.16 16.75 16.39
C LEU A 347 11.16 17.67 15.17
N GLN A 348 12.12 18.60 15.07
CA GLN A 348 12.25 19.50 13.93
C GLN A 348 12.53 18.72 12.64
N ALA A 349 13.51 17.82 12.66
CA ALA A 349 13.86 17.00 11.49
C ALA A 349 12.69 16.09 11.08
N ALA A 350 12.01 15.47 12.05
CA ALA A 350 10.86 14.61 11.80
C ALA A 350 9.65 15.38 11.22
N THR A 351 9.37 16.58 11.75
CA THR A 351 8.30 17.44 11.22
C THR A 351 8.62 17.91 9.80
N THR A 352 9.89 18.19 9.52
CA THR A 352 10.35 18.54 8.16
C THR A 352 10.18 17.35 7.23
N ALA A 353 10.65 16.16 7.62
CA ALA A 353 10.47 14.95 6.83
C ALA A 353 8.99 14.66 6.52
N ALA A 354 8.09 14.87 7.48
CA ALA A 354 6.65 14.67 7.31
C ALA A 354 5.98 15.73 6.41
N SER A 355 6.60 16.90 6.22
CA SER A 355 6.07 17.97 5.37
C SER A 355 6.57 17.92 3.92
N LEU A 356 7.66 17.21 3.66
CA LEU A 356 8.24 17.07 2.33
C LEU A 356 7.39 16.15 1.44
N GLU A 357 7.28 16.51 0.16
CA GLU A 357 6.64 15.64 -0.84
C GLU A 357 7.41 14.34 -0.97
N ILE A 358 6.68 13.23 -0.97
CA ILE A 358 7.32 11.93 -0.98
C ILE A 358 7.78 11.60 -2.41
N PRO A 359 9.08 11.54 -2.70
CA PRO A 359 9.54 11.37 -4.07
C PRO A 359 9.20 9.94 -4.53
N VAL A 360 8.42 9.81 -5.61
CA VAL A 360 8.35 8.56 -6.37
C VAL A 360 9.59 8.54 -7.28
N ARG A 361 10.72 8.03 -6.79
CA ARG A 361 11.96 7.90 -7.57
C ARG A 361 12.45 6.46 -7.63
N LEU A 362 13.17 6.18 -8.71
CA LEU A 362 13.60 4.88 -9.22
C LEU A 362 14.26 3.92 -8.23
N PHE A 363 14.89 4.43 -7.18
CA PHE A 363 15.65 3.63 -6.21
C PHE A 363 14.97 3.49 -4.85
N TYR A 364 13.78 4.06 -4.65
CA TYR A 364 13.16 4.16 -3.32
C TYR A 364 11.73 3.62 -3.33
N HIS A 365 11.59 2.35 -2.98
CA HIS A 365 10.34 1.60 -3.16
C HIS A 365 9.21 1.95 -2.18
N HIS A 366 9.46 2.70 -1.09
CA HIS A 366 8.44 2.92 -0.04
C HIS A 366 8.34 4.38 0.46
N PRO A 367 7.94 5.34 -0.40
CA PRO A 367 7.56 6.69 -0.01
C PRO A 367 6.68 6.73 1.26
N ALA A 368 5.61 5.94 1.26
CA ALA A 368 4.66 5.83 2.38
C ALA A 368 5.32 5.47 3.72
N ALA A 369 6.35 4.62 3.71
CA ALA A 369 7.03 4.19 4.91
C ALA A 369 7.80 5.34 5.58
N TYR A 370 8.40 6.23 4.79
CA TYR A 370 9.17 7.37 5.32
C TYR A 370 8.28 8.41 6.00
N GLY A 371 7.10 8.71 5.45
CA GLY A 371 6.14 9.60 6.10
C GLY A 371 5.68 9.06 7.46
N CYS A 372 5.30 7.77 7.52
CA CYS A 372 4.92 7.12 8.78
C CYS A 372 6.08 7.06 9.77
N HIS A 373 7.29 6.78 9.29
CA HIS A 373 8.48 6.75 10.14
C HIS A 373 8.83 8.14 10.68
N ALA A 374 8.70 9.20 9.87
CA ALA A 374 8.86 10.59 10.32
C ALA A 374 7.88 10.93 11.45
N LEU A 375 6.59 10.59 11.28
CA LEU A 375 5.56 10.82 12.30
C LEU A 375 5.89 10.09 13.61
N ARG A 376 6.37 8.85 13.54
CA ARG A 376 6.85 8.08 14.71
C ARG A 376 7.98 8.81 15.42
N LEU A 377 8.99 9.26 14.69
CA LEU A 377 10.13 9.97 15.26
C LEU A 377 9.70 11.28 15.93
N ALA A 378 8.74 12.00 15.35
CA ALA A 378 8.16 13.19 15.96
C ALA A 378 7.45 12.87 17.30
N LEU A 379 6.66 11.79 17.35
CA LEU A 379 6.00 11.34 18.58
C LEU A 379 7.01 10.89 19.65
N ALA A 380 8.03 10.13 19.25
CA ALA A 380 9.10 9.71 20.14
C ALA A 380 9.87 10.91 20.72
N ALA A 381 10.13 11.92 19.89
CA ALA A 381 10.77 13.16 20.31
C ALA A 381 9.91 13.96 21.30
N LEU A 382 8.61 14.10 21.06
CA LEU A 382 7.69 14.76 21.99
C LEU A 382 7.65 14.07 23.36
N ARG A 383 7.61 12.74 23.37
CA ARG A 383 7.66 11.93 24.60
C ARG A 383 8.96 12.13 25.36
N ALA A 384 10.10 12.10 24.66
CA ALA A 384 11.40 12.34 25.27
C ALA A 384 11.53 13.74 25.89
N LYS A 385 10.71 14.71 25.46
CA LYS A 385 10.61 16.04 26.09
C LYS A 385 9.74 16.09 27.34
N GLY A 386 9.11 14.98 27.75
CA GLY A 386 8.19 14.96 28.88
C GLY A 386 6.91 15.78 28.67
N LYS A 387 6.60 16.15 27.42
CA LYS A 387 5.33 16.82 27.12
C LYS A 387 4.22 15.77 27.04
N GLN A 388 3.18 15.90 27.87
CA GLN A 388 1.89 15.27 27.57
C GLN A 388 1.43 15.82 26.21
N ILE A 389 1.23 14.93 25.26
CA ILE A 389 0.83 15.29 23.91
C ILE A 389 -0.68 15.41 23.96
N GLU A 390 -1.24 16.61 23.99
CA GLU A 390 -2.65 16.77 23.60
C GLU A 390 -2.76 16.39 22.11
N THR A 391 -3.34 15.23 21.78
CA THR A 391 -3.56 14.78 20.38
C THR A 391 -4.25 15.82 19.50
N SER A 392 -5.03 16.73 20.08
CA SER A 392 -5.71 17.82 19.38
C SER A 392 -4.73 18.75 18.62
N ILE A 393 -3.58 19.08 19.22
CA ILE A 393 -2.54 19.91 18.59
C ILE A 393 -1.88 19.15 17.43
N TYR A 394 -1.74 17.83 17.56
CA TYR A 394 -1.16 16.97 16.54
C TYR A 394 -2.11 16.77 15.35
N HIS A 395 -3.39 16.51 15.60
CA HIS A 395 -4.42 16.43 14.55
C HIS A 395 -4.53 17.76 13.81
N LYS A 396 -4.50 18.89 14.54
CA LYS A 396 -4.49 20.23 13.97
C LYS A 396 -3.26 20.48 13.09
N LYS A 397 -2.05 20.16 13.55
CA LYS A 397 -0.81 20.40 12.80
C LYS A 397 -0.63 19.45 11.62
N PHE A 398 -1.08 18.21 11.75
CA PHE A 398 -1.18 17.24 10.66
C PHE A 398 -2.20 17.69 9.60
N HIS A 399 -3.36 18.21 10.02
CA HIS A 399 -4.33 18.84 9.12
C HIS A 399 -3.77 20.09 8.43
N GLU A 400 -3.07 20.96 9.15
CA GLU A 400 -2.43 22.17 8.60
C GLU A 400 -1.37 21.81 7.54
N LEU A 401 -0.53 20.80 7.81
CA LEU A 401 0.48 20.29 6.88
C LEU A 401 -0.13 19.66 5.62
N ASN A 402 -1.23 18.92 5.75
CA ASN A 402 -1.97 18.35 4.61
C ASN A 402 -2.79 19.41 3.83
N CYS A 403 -3.26 20.46 4.50
CA CYS A 403 -3.95 21.58 3.85
C CYS A 403 -3.00 22.41 2.97
N HIS A 404 -1.72 22.56 3.34
CA HIS A 404 -0.70 23.20 2.49
C HIS A 404 -0.37 22.42 1.21
N GLN A 405 -0.58 21.10 1.17
CA GLN A 405 -0.48 20.34 -0.08
C GLN A 405 -1.72 20.51 -0.97
N SER A 406 -2.87 20.81 -0.38
CA SER A 406 -4.14 21.06 -1.09
C SER A 406 -4.18 22.43 -1.80
N THR A 407 -3.42 23.42 -1.33
CA THR A 407 -3.34 24.75 -1.97
C THR A 407 -2.61 24.75 -3.32
N SER A 408 -1.77 23.74 -3.61
CA SER A 408 -1.20 23.56 -4.95
C SER A 408 -2.23 23.03 -5.97
N ILE A 409 -3.21 22.25 -5.50
CA ILE A 409 -4.34 21.74 -6.28
C ILE A 409 -5.35 22.86 -6.59
N LEU A 410 -5.56 23.79 -5.65
CA LEU A 410 -6.39 24.99 -5.86
C LEU A 410 -5.89 25.87 -7.02
N ARG A 411 -4.59 25.86 -7.34
CA ARG A 411 -4.05 26.57 -8.53
C ARG A 411 -4.45 25.94 -9.86
N LYS A 412 -4.82 24.64 -9.89
CA LYS A 412 -5.14 23.89 -11.12
C LYS A 412 -6.65 23.77 -11.39
N VAL A 413 -7.52 24.03 -10.41
CA VAL A 413 -8.96 23.72 -10.46
C VAL A 413 -9.85 24.95 -10.69
N ILE A 414 -9.30 26.17 -10.67
CA ILE A 414 -10.02 27.38 -11.10
C ILE A 414 -9.53 27.76 -12.51
N PRO A 415 -10.07 27.19 -13.60
CA PRO A 415 -9.86 27.78 -14.91
C PRO A 415 -10.58 29.14 -14.95
N PRO A 416 -10.04 30.15 -15.67
CA PRO A 416 -10.82 31.34 -15.97
C PRO A 416 -12.08 30.88 -16.70
N SER A 417 -13.26 31.16 -16.13
CA SER A 417 -14.53 30.96 -16.84
C SER A 417 -14.49 31.77 -18.15
N LYS A 418 -15.12 31.25 -19.20
CA LYS A 418 -15.23 31.94 -20.51
C LYS A 418 -15.97 33.28 -20.47
N GLU A 419 -16.52 33.67 -19.32
CA GLU A 419 -17.10 34.99 -19.11
C GLU A 419 -16.09 35.90 -18.40
N GLU A 420 -15.85 37.08 -18.99
CA GLU A 420 -14.84 38.08 -18.63
C GLU A 420 -14.95 38.56 -17.17
N CYS A 421 -14.46 37.77 -16.22
CA CYS A 421 -14.16 38.26 -14.88
C CYS A 421 -12.76 38.90 -14.91
N SER A 422 -12.61 40.07 -14.29
CA SER A 422 -11.28 40.70 -14.25
C SER A 422 -10.30 39.82 -13.45
N MET A 423 -9.07 39.63 -13.95
CA MET A 423 -8.04 38.87 -13.23
C MET A 423 -7.82 39.40 -11.81
N THR A 424 -8.09 40.69 -11.61
CA THR A 424 -7.97 41.40 -10.33
C THR A 424 -8.99 40.90 -9.31
N THR A 425 -10.24 40.68 -9.69
CA THR A 425 -11.31 40.24 -8.77
C THR A 425 -11.11 38.80 -8.31
N THR A 426 -10.72 37.91 -9.24
CA THR A 426 -10.41 36.51 -8.93
C THR A 426 -9.16 36.41 -8.04
N SER A 427 -8.15 37.26 -8.29
CA SER A 427 -6.97 37.36 -7.42
C SER A 427 -7.35 37.81 -6.02
N ARG A 428 -8.27 38.76 -5.84
CA ARG A 428 -8.66 39.26 -4.51
C ARG A 428 -9.42 38.24 -3.67
N VAL A 429 -10.34 37.48 -4.26
CA VAL A 429 -11.02 36.37 -3.56
C VAL A 429 -10.00 35.29 -3.16
N GLN A 430 -9.03 34.98 -4.03
CA GLN A 430 -7.96 34.04 -3.70
C GLN A 430 -7.02 34.57 -2.61
N THR A 431 -6.65 35.85 -2.66
CA THR A 431 -5.84 36.52 -1.63
C THR A 431 -6.58 36.54 -0.29
N ALA A 432 -7.88 36.84 -0.28
CA ALA A 432 -8.68 36.79 0.93
C ALA A 432 -8.68 35.40 1.57
N LEU A 433 -8.84 34.34 0.78
CA LEU A 433 -8.80 32.96 1.27
C LEU A 433 -7.43 32.57 1.87
N GLN A 434 -6.33 33.12 1.32
CA GLN A 434 -4.98 32.91 1.86
C GLN A 434 -4.75 33.69 3.16
N LEU A 435 -5.32 34.90 3.26
CA LEU A 435 -5.18 35.78 4.42
C LEU A 435 -6.07 35.36 5.59
N PHE A 436 -7.16 34.64 5.35
CA PHE A 436 -8.22 34.41 6.33
C PHE A 436 -7.75 33.78 7.65
N LEU A 437 -6.72 32.93 7.61
CA LEU A 437 -6.19 32.24 8.79
C LEU A 437 -5.22 33.07 9.64
N HIS A 438 -4.65 34.14 9.07
CA HIS A 438 -3.54 34.86 9.70
C HIS A 438 -3.79 36.37 9.81
N GLN A 439 -4.71 36.91 8.99
CA GLN A 439 -5.08 38.31 8.90
C GLN A 439 -6.57 38.44 8.50
N PRO A 440 -7.51 38.02 9.37
CA PRO A 440 -8.93 37.93 9.05
C PRO A 440 -9.54 39.28 8.65
N ASP A 441 -9.11 40.39 9.26
CA ASP A 441 -9.58 41.73 8.90
C ASP A 441 -9.16 42.13 7.48
N THR A 442 -7.93 41.81 7.08
CA THR A 442 -7.43 42.04 5.71
C THR A 442 -8.15 41.14 4.71
N ALA A 443 -8.43 39.89 5.08
CA ALA A 443 -9.22 38.99 4.24
C ALA A 443 -10.64 39.50 4.02
N ILE A 444 -11.29 40.03 5.05
CA ILE A 444 -12.61 40.67 4.95
C ILE A 444 -12.56 41.90 4.04
N GLN A 445 -11.50 42.71 4.13
CA GLN A 445 -11.31 43.86 3.24
C GLN A 445 -11.16 43.43 1.77
N GLU A 446 -10.40 42.37 1.49
CA GLU A 446 -10.25 41.83 0.14
C GLU A 446 -11.57 41.24 -0.41
N LEU A 447 -12.38 40.58 0.42
CA LEU A 447 -13.71 40.11 0.03
C LEU A 447 -14.68 41.27 -0.25
N ARG A 448 -14.68 42.32 0.58
CA ARG A 448 -15.45 43.55 0.32
C ARG A 448 -15.00 44.24 -0.96
N ALA A 449 -13.70 44.26 -1.20
CA ALA A 449 -13.13 44.87 -2.40
C ALA A 449 -13.44 44.05 -3.66
N ALA A 450 -13.58 42.73 -3.55
CA ALA A 450 -14.04 41.85 -4.61
C ALA A 450 -15.56 41.96 -4.87
N ASP A 451 -16.38 42.11 -3.82
CA ASP A 451 -17.84 42.29 -3.93
C ASP A 451 -18.19 43.61 -4.63
N ASN A 452 -17.52 44.70 -4.22
CA ASN A 452 -17.69 46.04 -4.78
C ASN A 452 -17.08 46.21 -6.19
N ASP A 453 -16.36 45.21 -6.70
CA ASP A 453 -15.85 45.27 -8.06
C ASP A 453 -17.01 45.07 -9.04
N SER A 454 -17.32 46.12 -9.81
CA SER A 454 -18.36 46.12 -10.84
C SER A 454 -18.24 44.97 -11.84
N LYS A 455 -17.03 44.42 -12.04
CA LYS A 455 -16.73 43.30 -12.94
C LYS A 455 -16.74 41.93 -12.28
N CYS A 456 -17.09 41.84 -10.98
CA CYS A 456 -17.23 40.57 -10.26
C CYS A 456 -18.40 39.76 -10.82
N CYS A 457 -18.15 38.51 -11.20
CA CYS A 457 -19.21 37.63 -11.71
C CYS A 457 -20.19 37.23 -10.59
N ALA A 458 -21.44 36.95 -10.95
CA ALA A 458 -22.51 36.67 -9.99
C ALA A 458 -22.17 35.56 -8.98
N PRO A 459 -21.47 34.46 -9.34
CA PRO A 459 -21.05 33.44 -8.36
C PRO A 459 -20.01 33.94 -7.35
N GLN A 460 -19.02 34.74 -7.78
CA GLN A 460 -18.00 35.30 -6.90
C GLN A 460 -18.58 36.39 -5.99
N ARG A 461 -19.50 37.20 -6.52
CA ARG A 461 -20.23 38.20 -5.76
C ARG A 461 -21.15 37.56 -4.73
N ALA A 462 -21.89 36.52 -5.11
CA ALA A 462 -22.70 35.73 -4.18
C ALA A 462 -21.84 35.09 -3.09
N PHE A 463 -20.66 34.55 -3.42
CA PHE A 463 -19.71 34.02 -2.45
C PHE A 463 -19.24 35.10 -1.46
N SER A 464 -18.80 36.27 -1.94
CA SER A 464 -18.39 37.38 -1.07
C SER A 464 -19.53 37.90 -0.21
N GLN A 465 -20.73 38.11 -0.76
CA GLN A 465 -21.91 38.59 -0.01
C GLN A 465 -22.37 37.59 1.05
N LEU A 466 -22.29 36.30 0.76
CA LEU A 466 -22.61 35.25 1.73
C LEU A 466 -21.58 35.22 2.86
N PHE A 467 -20.30 35.46 2.55
CA PHE A 467 -19.22 35.56 3.53
C PHE A 467 -19.29 36.82 4.39
N LEU A 468 -19.78 37.93 3.82
CA LEU A 468 -19.96 39.22 4.50
C LEU A 468 -21.29 39.31 5.25
N GLY A 469 -22.20 38.34 5.06
CA GLY A 469 -23.51 38.30 5.73
C GLY A 469 -24.58 39.19 5.09
N GLU A 470 -24.41 39.59 3.82
CA GLU A 470 -25.22 40.62 3.14
C GLU A 470 -26.18 40.07 2.07
N ALA A 471 -26.45 38.76 2.05
CA ALA A 471 -27.25 38.12 1.01
C ALA A 471 -28.73 38.62 0.93
N PRO A 472 -29.34 38.73 -0.27
CA PRO A 472 -30.59 39.48 -0.50
C PRO A 472 -31.85 38.91 0.19
N ASN A 473 -31.84 37.63 0.57
CA ASN A 473 -32.98 36.99 1.26
C ASN A 473 -33.00 37.23 2.79
N ALA A 474 -32.05 38.00 3.35
CA ALA A 474 -32.08 38.45 4.74
C ALA A 474 -33.18 39.51 5.02
N ALA A 475 -33.75 40.12 3.97
CA ALA A 475 -34.79 41.16 4.12
C ALA A 475 -36.11 40.65 4.72
N LYS A 476 -36.38 39.33 4.72
CA LYS A 476 -37.54 38.74 5.42
C LYS A 476 -37.32 38.48 6.91
N LEU A 477 -36.12 38.70 7.44
CA LEU A 477 -35.77 38.49 8.85
C LEU A 477 -35.61 39.80 9.65
N LYS A 478 -35.87 40.97 9.04
CA LYS A 478 -35.70 42.27 9.72
C LYS A 478 -36.78 42.63 10.74
N ASN A 479 -37.85 41.85 10.87
CA ASN A 479 -38.90 42.06 11.87
C ASN A 479 -39.06 40.83 12.78
N ALA A 480 -38.05 40.54 13.60
CA ALA A 480 -38.17 39.68 14.77
C ALA A 480 -36.99 39.94 15.71
N GLU A 481 -37.12 40.93 16.59
CA GLU A 481 -36.24 41.00 17.77
C GLU A 481 -36.49 39.74 18.61
N SER A 482 -35.41 38.98 18.85
CA SER A 482 -35.36 37.64 19.48
C SER A 482 -35.55 36.43 18.55
N ILE A 483 -34.49 36.07 17.84
CA ILE A 483 -34.30 34.71 17.33
C ILE A 483 -33.01 34.16 17.97
N LYS A 484 -33.12 33.01 18.66
CA LYS A 484 -31.96 32.34 19.28
C LYS A 484 -31.06 31.73 18.20
N LYS A 485 -29.75 31.72 18.46
CA LYS A 485 -28.64 31.30 17.57
C LYS A 485 -28.90 29.99 16.80
N GLU A 486 -29.61 29.04 17.39
CA GLU A 486 -29.97 27.73 16.78
C GLU A 486 -31.02 27.82 15.67
N GLN A 487 -31.93 28.80 15.74
CA GLN A 487 -32.98 29.00 14.74
C GLN A 487 -32.44 29.68 13.49
N LEU A 488 -31.41 30.53 13.61
CA LEU A 488 -30.69 31.12 12.47
C LEU A 488 -29.93 30.04 11.68
N ILE A 489 -29.30 29.10 12.40
CA ILE A 489 -28.60 27.95 11.80
C ILE A 489 -29.59 27.03 11.07
N THR A 490 -30.75 26.78 11.67
CA THR A 490 -31.82 25.96 11.06
C THR A 490 -32.41 26.64 9.82
N ALA A 491 -32.63 27.95 9.86
CA ALA A 491 -33.15 28.71 8.71
C ALA A 491 -32.16 28.73 7.52
N LEU A 492 -30.85 28.83 7.80
CA LEU A 492 -29.80 28.73 6.78
C LEU A 492 -29.77 27.33 6.14
N GLN A 493 -29.94 26.27 6.94
CA GLN A 493 -29.98 24.87 6.45
C GLN A 493 -31.20 24.59 5.55
N VAL A 494 -32.36 25.20 5.85
CA VAL A 494 -33.59 25.02 5.07
C VAL A 494 -33.54 25.79 3.74
N GLY A 495 -33.01 27.02 3.72
CA GLY A 495 -32.83 27.80 2.49
C GLY A 495 -31.84 27.15 1.51
N LEU A 496 -30.76 26.55 2.04
CA LEU A 496 -29.72 25.86 1.26
C LEU A 496 -30.16 24.53 0.62
N LYS A 497 -31.31 23.97 1.03
CA LYS A 497 -31.80 22.70 0.48
C LYS A 497 -32.54 22.87 -0.85
N ASN A 498 -32.97 24.09 -1.19
CA ASN A 498 -33.96 24.33 -2.24
C ASN A 498 -33.46 25.08 -3.50
N GLU A 499 -32.22 25.60 -3.54
CA GLU A 499 -31.80 26.49 -4.67
C GLU A 499 -30.44 26.19 -5.34
N LEU A 500 -29.74 25.08 -5.04
CA LEU A 500 -28.43 24.78 -5.67
C LEU A 500 -28.32 23.32 -6.18
N PRO A 501 -27.70 23.07 -7.37
CA PRO A 501 -27.49 21.72 -7.89
C PRO A 501 -26.54 20.88 -7.02
N GLN A 502 -26.61 19.55 -7.14
CA GLN A 502 -25.80 18.60 -6.37
C GLN A 502 -24.40 18.35 -6.96
N SER A 503 -23.45 19.28 -6.82
CA SER A 503 -22.02 18.93 -6.94
C SER A 503 -21.16 19.67 -5.90
N ASP A 504 -20.01 19.08 -5.56
CA ASP A 504 -18.81 19.43 -4.74
C ASP A 504 -18.76 20.63 -3.77
N TRP A 505 -19.61 21.64 -3.87
CA TRP A 505 -19.57 22.87 -3.08
C TRP A 505 -20.09 22.68 -1.65
N ARG A 506 -20.99 21.71 -1.44
CA ARG A 506 -21.66 21.45 -0.15
C ARG A 506 -20.70 20.96 0.93
N MET A 507 -19.71 20.17 0.53
CA MET A 507 -18.67 19.63 1.42
C MET A 507 -17.71 20.75 1.88
N GLN A 508 -17.29 21.61 0.96
CA GLN A 508 -16.38 22.73 1.23
C GLN A 508 -17.02 23.77 2.17
N TYR A 509 -18.33 24.02 2.04
CA TYR A 509 -19.08 24.91 2.93
C TYR A 509 -19.28 24.36 4.34
N THR A 510 -19.41 23.04 4.47
CA THR A 510 -19.57 22.38 5.78
C THR A 510 -18.28 22.47 6.59
N TYR A 511 -17.11 22.43 5.92
CA TYR A 511 -15.80 22.64 6.56
C TYR A 511 -15.58 24.06 7.06
N ALA A 512 -16.00 25.09 6.30
CA ALA A 512 -15.93 26.48 6.74
C ALA A 512 -16.81 26.73 7.98
N LEU A 513 -18.02 26.15 8.01
CA LEU A 513 -18.92 26.18 9.15
C LEU A 513 -18.37 25.44 10.39
N ALA A 514 -17.67 24.31 10.20
CA ALA A 514 -17.03 23.58 11.28
C ALA A 514 -15.85 24.35 11.91
N ALA A 515 -15.03 25.02 11.08
CA ALA A 515 -13.94 25.87 11.55
C ALA A 515 -14.45 27.09 12.34
N MET A 516 -15.56 27.71 11.90
CA MET A 516 -16.22 28.80 12.62
C MET A 516 -16.82 28.35 13.96
N ARG A 517 -17.34 27.11 14.03
CA ARG A 517 -17.92 26.52 15.25
C ARG A 517 -16.89 26.41 16.37
N HIS A 518 -15.65 26.07 16.00
CA HIS A 518 -14.55 25.84 16.93
C HIS A 518 -13.94 27.15 17.46
N HIS A 519 -13.81 28.17 16.60
CA HIS A 519 -13.20 29.45 17.01
C HIS A 519 -14.09 30.25 17.99
N LEU A 520 -15.41 30.05 17.94
CA LEU A 520 -16.37 30.66 18.85
C LEU A 520 -16.52 29.90 20.19
N GLN A 521 -15.87 28.74 20.36
CA GLN A 521 -15.88 27.97 21.61
C GLN A 521 -14.67 28.26 22.51
N ASP A 522 -13.58 28.78 21.97
CA ASP A 522 -12.33 29.02 22.72
C ASP A 522 -12.44 30.18 23.75
N ASP A 523 -13.39 31.10 23.59
CA ASP A 523 -13.64 32.19 24.56
C ASP A 523 -14.33 31.71 25.86
N ALA A 524 -14.89 30.50 25.89
CA ALA A 524 -15.61 29.96 27.05
C ALA A 524 -14.74 29.07 27.97
N ILE A 525 -13.60 28.57 27.49
CA ILE A 525 -12.77 27.61 28.23
C ILE A 525 -11.79 28.33 29.19
N ALA A 526 -11.61 29.64 29.04
CA ALA A 526 -10.79 30.47 29.92
C ALA A 526 -11.37 30.72 31.35
N ALA A 527 -12.51 30.11 31.71
CA ALA A 527 -13.19 30.35 32.98
C ALA A 527 -13.26 29.14 33.94
N GLY A 528 -12.55 28.05 33.66
CA GLY A 528 -12.64 26.79 34.42
C GLY A 528 -11.31 26.21 34.87
N GLU A 529 -10.48 26.99 35.57
CA GLU A 529 -9.34 26.46 36.33
C GLU A 529 -9.77 25.81 37.65
N LEU A 530 -8.86 25.00 38.21
CA LEU A 530 -8.67 24.64 39.63
C LEU A 530 -9.36 23.37 40.20
N LEU A 531 -8.53 22.35 40.43
CA LEU A 531 -8.45 21.39 41.57
C LEU A 531 -7.78 20.10 41.03
N GLY A 532 -6.50 19.77 41.27
CA GLY A 532 -5.81 19.64 42.55
C GLY A 532 -5.71 18.14 42.89
N ILE A 533 -4.49 17.56 42.93
CA ILE A 533 -3.96 16.58 43.92
C ILE A 533 -2.63 15.97 43.41
N GLU A 534 -1.63 16.07 44.28
CA GLU A 534 -0.28 15.50 44.24
C GLU A 534 -0.28 13.97 44.43
N LEU A 535 0.65 13.23 43.81
CA LEU A 535 1.11 11.93 44.35
C LEU A 535 2.58 11.60 44.00
N GLY A 536 3.41 11.66 45.05
CA GLY A 536 4.39 10.67 45.53
C GLY A 536 5.13 9.72 44.57
N LEU A 537 6.47 9.81 44.61
CA LEU A 537 7.44 8.85 44.09
C LEU A 537 7.59 7.62 45.02
N ASN A 538 7.71 6.41 44.45
CA ASN A 538 8.64 5.37 44.91
C ASN A 538 8.84 4.24 43.88
N ASN A 539 10.10 3.78 43.80
CA ASN A 539 10.69 2.88 42.79
C ASN A 539 10.39 1.39 43.04
N SER A 540 10.06 0.61 41.99
CA SER A 540 10.72 -0.65 41.54
C SER A 540 9.85 -1.54 40.60
N ALA A 541 10.35 -1.77 39.36
CA ALA A 541 10.01 -2.82 38.35
C ALA A 541 8.64 -2.81 37.60
N PRO A 542 8.49 -3.61 36.50
CA PRO A 542 9.02 -3.48 35.13
C PRO A 542 8.05 -2.72 34.18
N LEU A 543 8.44 -2.49 32.91
CA LEU A 543 7.66 -1.82 31.85
C LEU A 543 6.21 -2.30 31.76
N SER A 544 5.31 -1.60 32.44
CA SER A 544 3.87 -1.81 32.38
C SER A 544 3.27 -0.73 31.49
N THR A 545 2.72 -1.14 30.36
CA THR A 545 1.90 -0.29 29.48
C THR A 545 0.62 0.11 30.23
N HIS A 546 0.68 1.16 31.04
CA HIS A 546 -0.49 1.78 31.67
C HIS A 546 -1.23 2.63 30.62
N GLY A 547 -1.85 1.96 29.64
CA GLY A 547 -2.97 2.54 28.92
C GLY A 547 -4.19 2.56 29.85
N ARG A 548 -4.94 3.65 29.87
CA ARG A 548 -6.18 3.76 30.64
C ARG A 548 -7.17 2.74 30.06
N ARG A 549 -7.33 1.60 30.73
CA ARG A 549 -8.18 0.49 30.25
C ARG A 549 -9.63 0.95 30.24
N MET A 550 -10.26 0.90 29.08
CA MET A 550 -11.68 1.21 28.95
C MET A 550 -12.53 0.12 29.64
N PRO A 551 -13.71 0.49 30.20
CA PRO A 551 -14.57 -0.46 30.89
C PRO A 551 -14.96 -1.63 29.97
N LEU A 552 -15.01 -2.83 30.55
CA LEU A 552 -15.37 -4.05 29.83
C LEU A 552 -16.90 -4.08 29.60
N PRO A 553 -17.39 -4.49 28.41
CA PRO A 553 -18.83 -4.64 28.17
C PRO A 553 -19.43 -5.66 29.15
N SER A 554 -20.67 -5.51 29.59
CA SER A 554 -21.29 -6.43 30.57
C SER A 554 -21.93 -7.69 29.95
N THR A 555 -22.09 -7.74 28.61
CA THR A 555 -22.86 -8.80 27.93
C THR A 555 -22.00 -9.63 26.96
N ASN A 556 -22.36 -10.90 26.75
CA ASN A 556 -21.78 -11.77 25.70
C ASN A 556 -22.35 -11.47 24.29
N ASP A 557 -23.06 -10.35 24.13
CA ASP A 557 -23.71 -9.99 22.88
C ASP A 557 -22.68 -9.38 21.92
N ILE A 558 -22.35 -10.11 20.86
CA ILE A 558 -21.40 -9.68 19.82
C ILE A 558 -22.20 -9.43 18.55
N ARG A 559 -22.08 -8.22 17.99
CA ARG A 559 -22.66 -7.90 16.68
C ARG A 559 -21.62 -8.09 15.58
N VAL A 560 -22.03 -8.73 14.49
CA VAL A 560 -21.14 -8.95 13.34
C VAL A 560 -21.65 -8.14 12.16
N ALA A 561 -20.74 -7.44 11.48
CA ALA A 561 -21.04 -6.72 10.26
C ALA A 561 -20.10 -7.16 9.12
N ALA A 562 -20.65 -7.24 7.91
CA ALA A 562 -19.92 -7.51 6.68
C ALA A 562 -20.36 -6.56 5.56
N VAL A 563 -19.50 -6.31 4.58
CA VAL A 563 -19.82 -5.48 3.41
C VAL A 563 -19.88 -6.35 2.16
N ALA A 564 -20.99 -6.29 1.43
CA ALA A 564 -21.15 -6.96 0.15
C ALA A 564 -21.88 -6.03 -0.83
N SER A 565 -21.44 -5.99 -2.09
CA SER A 565 -22.09 -5.17 -3.13
C SER A 565 -23.28 -5.88 -3.80
N ARG A 566 -23.40 -7.21 -3.62
CA ARG A 566 -24.44 -8.03 -4.27
C ARG A 566 -24.62 -9.36 -3.56
N GLU A 567 -25.77 -9.99 -3.79
CA GLU A 567 -26.02 -11.36 -3.37
C GLU A 567 -25.21 -12.36 -4.20
N THR A 568 -24.53 -13.28 -3.52
CA THR A 568 -23.71 -14.34 -4.15
C THR A 568 -23.79 -15.64 -3.35
N PRO A 569 -23.49 -16.80 -3.96
CA PRO A 569 -23.37 -18.06 -3.21
C PRO A 569 -22.35 -17.98 -2.06
N ALA A 570 -21.33 -17.14 -2.22
CA ALA A 570 -20.29 -16.95 -1.22
C ALA A 570 -20.79 -16.14 0.00
N LEU A 571 -21.56 -15.07 -0.24
CA LEU A 571 -22.27 -14.36 0.84
C LEU A 571 -23.28 -15.27 1.55
N GLN A 572 -23.95 -16.15 0.80
CA GLN A 572 -24.86 -17.12 1.41
C GLN A 572 -24.12 -18.08 2.36
N ASN A 573 -22.89 -18.50 2.05
CA ASN A 573 -22.08 -19.30 2.97
C ASN A 573 -21.84 -18.58 4.30
N LEU A 574 -21.53 -17.28 4.25
CA LEU A 574 -21.34 -16.47 5.45
C LEU A 574 -22.64 -16.41 6.27
N ARG A 575 -23.78 -16.11 5.64
CA ARG A 575 -25.10 -16.09 6.30
C ARG A 575 -25.45 -17.43 6.94
N ASP A 576 -25.25 -18.53 6.22
CA ASP A 576 -25.53 -19.89 6.72
C ASP A 576 -24.63 -20.23 7.91
N SER A 577 -23.34 -19.85 7.85
CA SER A 577 -22.39 -20.09 8.95
C SER A 577 -22.70 -19.25 10.17
N ALA A 578 -23.12 -17.98 9.98
CA ALA A 578 -23.58 -17.11 11.06
C ALA A 578 -24.81 -17.70 11.76
N LEU A 579 -25.80 -18.18 10.98
CA LEU A 579 -26.98 -18.84 11.50
C LEU A 579 -26.62 -20.11 12.29
N ALA A 580 -25.71 -20.94 11.76
CA ALA A 580 -25.24 -22.15 12.45
C ALA A 580 -24.48 -21.83 13.75
N ALA A 581 -23.75 -20.73 13.80
CA ALA A 581 -23.06 -20.26 15.00
C ALA A 581 -24.01 -19.55 16.00
N GLY A 582 -25.25 -19.24 15.60
CA GLY A 582 -26.21 -18.47 16.39
C GLY A 582 -25.80 -17.01 16.56
N ILE A 583 -25.29 -16.41 15.49
CA ILE A 583 -24.75 -15.04 15.44
C ILE A 583 -25.63 -14.16 14.56
N ASP A 584 -25.93 -12.95 15.03
CA ASP A 584 -26.63 -11.93 14.26
C ASP A 584 -25.66 -11.21 13.32
N LEU A 585 -25.85 -11.40 12.01
CA LEU A 585 -25.01 -10.88 10.94
C LEU A 585 -25.71 -9.74 10.18
N HIS A 586 -25.10 -8.57 10.20
CA HIS A 586 -25.51 -7.38 9.45
C HIS A 586 -24.71 -7.29 8.15
N VAL A 587 -25.39 -7.41 7.00
CA VAL A 587 -24.74 -7.28 5.69
C VAL A 587 -25.06 -5.90 5.12
N LEU A 588 -24.02 -5.11 4.89
CA LEU A 588 -24.11 -3.73 4.42
C LEU A 588 -23.86 -3.67 2.91
N GLY A 589 -24.55 -2.77 2.20
CA GLY A 589 -24.27 -2.43 0.81
C GLY A 589 -25.02 -3.24 -0.26
N VAL A 590 -25.59 -4.41 0.07
CA VAL A 590 -26.23 -5.32 -0.92
C VAL A 590 -27.39 -4.65 -1.67
N ASP A 591 -28.10 -3.75 -1.01
CA ASP A 591 -29.26 -3.04 -1.56
C ASP A 591 -28.93 -1.60 -2.00
N ASP A 592 -27.65 -1.19 -1.97
CA ASP A 592 -27.24 0.17 -2.30
C ASP A 592 -26.58 0.21 -3.70
N PRO A 593 -27.26 0.76 -4.72
CA PRO A 593 -26.75 0.84 -6.09
C PRO A 593 -25.45 1.66 -6.19
N SER A 594 -25.16 2.54 -5.23
CA SER A 594 -23.92 3.32 -5.21
C SER A 594 -22.69 2.47 -4.86
N THR A 595 -22.90 1.23 -4.42
CA THR A 595 -21.82 0.26 -4.20
C THR A 595 -21.41 -0.47 -5.48
N GLU A 596 -22.13 -0.28 -6.60
CA GLU A 596 -21.76 -0.78 -7.92
C GLU A 596 -21.42 0.35 -8.91
N PRO A 597 -20.27 0.29 -9.63
CA PRO A 597 -19.21 -0.70 -9.48
C PRO A 597 -18.50 -0.53 -8.13
N TYR A 598 -18.09 -1.63 -7.50
CA TYR A 598 -17.27 -1.57 -6.29
C TYR A 598 -15.91 -0.96 -6.65
N THR A 599 -15.78 0.37 -6.50
CA THR A 599 -14.60 1.13 -6.95
C THR A 599 -13.42 1.06 -5.98
N GLY A 600 -13.55 0.34 -4.87
CA GLY A 600 -12.45 0.05 -3.96
C GLY A 600 -12.83 0.03 -2.49
N HIS A 601 -11.81 -0.04 -1.64
CA HIS A 601 -11.92 -0.29 -0.21
C HIS A 601 -12.45 0.91 0.59
N GLU A 602 -12.49 2.12 0.00
CA GLU A 602 -13.06 3.30 0.64
C GLU A 602 -14.57 3.14 0.93
N ILE A 603 -15.30 2.49 0.01
CA ILE A 603 -16.74 2.23 0.19
C ILE A 603 -16.96 1.29 1.38
N LYS A 604 -16.17 0.22 1.50
CA LYS A 604 -16.21 -0.70 2.66
C LYS A 604 -15.99 0.05 3.96
N LEU A 605 -14.94 0.87 4.04
CA LEU A 605 -14.63 1.63 5.25
C LEU A 605 -15.76 2.59 5.62
N ARG A 606 -16.34 3.30 4.65
CA ARG A 606 -17.43 4.25 4.88
C ARG A 606 -18.72 3.58 5.33
N LEU A 607 -19.08 2.44 4.74
CA LEU A 607 -20.26 1.67 5.15
C LEU A 607 -20.10 1.14 6.59
N LEU A 608 -18.92 0.61 6.92
CA LEU A 608 -18.61 0.15 8.28
C LEU A 608 -18.62 1.30 9.29
N GLU A 609 -18.05 2.45 8.94
CA GLU A 609 -18.08 3.66 9.79
C GLU A 609 -19.52 4.13 10.04
N ASN A 610 -20.35 4.20 9.00
CA ASN A 610 -21.76 4.57 9.13
C ASN A 610 -22.50 3.60 10.06
N TRP A 611 -22.27 2.29 9.90
CA TRP A 611 -22.86 1.28 10.77
C TRP A 611 -22.36 1.42 12.22
N LEU A 612 -21.07 1.66 12.44
CA LEU A 612 -20.52 1.91 13.79
C LEU A 612 -21.14 3.17 14.43
N ASN A 613 -21.33 4.25 13.65
CA ASN A 613 -22.01 5.46 14.10
C ASN A 613 -23.48 5.21 14.46
N GLU A 614 -24.16 4.28 13.77
CA GLU A 614 -25.50 3.83 14.16
C GLU A 614 -25.48 2.99 15.44
N GLN A 615 -24.50 2.09 15.61
CA GLN A 615 -24.33 1.33 16.84
C GLN A 615 -24.07 2.27 18.03
N ALA A 616 -23.33 3.35 17.82
CA ALA A 616 -23.03 4.35 18.83
C ALA A 616 -24.26 5.10 19.35
N LYS A 617 -25.37 5.11 18.61
CA LYS A 617 -26.65 5.70 19.07
C LYS A 617 -27.34 4.85 20.14
N SER A 618 -26.91 3.60 20.35
CA SER A 618 -27.56 2.66 21.28
C SER A 618 -27.08 2.78 22.74
N ASP A 619 -26.43 3.89 23.12
CA ASP A 619 -25.78 4.18 24.41
C ASP A 619 -24.71 3.17 24.90
N ASP A 620 -24.56 2.03 24.22
CA ASP A 620 -23.61 0.96 24.55
C ASP A 620 -22.33 1.04 23.68
N LEU A 621 -21.54 2.09 23.91
CA LEU A 621 -20.28 2.33 23.19
C LEU A 621 -19.20 1.28 23.45
N ASP A 622 -19.34 0.52 24.54
CA ASP A 622 -18.38 -0.49 24.95
C ASP A 622 -18.75 -1.89 24.43
N ARG A 623 -19.87 -2.01 23.69
CA ARG A 623 -20.26 -3.25 23.01
C ARG A 623 -19.17 -3.75 22.07
N LEU A 624 -18.88 -5.05 22.17
CA LEU A 624 -17.94 -5.73 21.29
C LEU A 624 -18.59 -5.96 19.92
N VAL A 625 -17.91 -5.55 18.87
CA VAL A 625 -18.33 -5.79 17.49
C VAL A 625 -17.22 -6.47 16.71
N LEU A 626 -17.62 -7.21 15.67
CA LEU A 626 -16.73 -7.92 14.77
C LEU A 626 -17.08 -7.51 13.33
N LEU A 627 -16.10 -6.97 12.61
CA LEU A 627 -16.19 -6.59 11.21
C LEU A 627 -15.47 -7.67 10.38
N VAL A 628 -16.12 -8.20 9.36
CA VAL A 628 -15.57 -9.26 8.50
C VAL A 628 -15.80 -8.99 7.01
N ASP A 629 -14.96 -9.56 6.15
CA ASP A 629 -15.25 -9.66 4.72
C ASP A 629 -16.43 -10.60 4.45
N ALA A 630 -17.10 -10.42 3.31
CA ALA A 630 -18.37 -11.08 3.04
C ALA A 630 -18.27 -12.38 2.23
N PHE A 631 -17.34 -12.46 1.28
CA PHE A 631 -17.38 -13.48 0.22
C PHE A 631 -16.48 -14.69 0.49
N ASP A 632 -15.52 -14.59 1.37
CA ASP A 632 -14.52 -15.62 1.68
C ASP A 632 -14.34 -15.79 3.19
N VAL A 633 -15.41 -15.58 3.97
CA VAL A 633 -15.42 -15.75 5.43
C VAL A 633 -16.42 -16.82 5.86
N LEU A 634 -16.07 -17.57 6.92
CA LEU A 634 -16.96 -18.44 7.67
C LEU A 634 -16.91 -18.10 9.16
N LEU A 635 -18.06 -18.09 9.81
CA LEU A 635 -18.20 -17.96 11.26
C LEU A 635 -18.42 -19.33 11.90
N TRP A 636 -17.70 -19.60 12.99
CA TRP A 636 -17.75 -20.90 13.66
C TRP A 636 -18.47 -20.85 15.00
N PRO A 637 -19.02 -21.97 15.51
CA PRO A 637 -19.65 -22.02 16.84
C PRO A 637 -18.76 -21.53 17.99
N ALA A 638 -17.43 -21.64 17.85
CA ALA A 638 -16.46 -21.07 18.81
C ALA A 638 -16.61 -19.54 18.98
N LEU A 639 -17.14 -18.81 17.99
CA LEU A 639 -17.39 -17.38 18.05
C LEU A 639 -18.36 -17.02 19.19
N ARG A 640 -19.42 -17.80 19.36
CA ARG A 640 -20.42 -17.54 20.42
C ARG A 640 -19.92 -17.92 21.80
N THR A 641 -19.11 -18.97 21.90
CA THR A 641 -18.74 -19.57 23.20
C THR A 641 -17.44 -19.02 23.78
N ASN A 642 -16.44 -18.74 22.94
CA ASN A 642 -15.08 -18.47 23.39
C ASN A 642 -14.53 -17.09 22.99
N PHE A 643 -15.15 -16.42 22.02
CA PHE A 643 -14.59 -15.21 21.42
C PHE A 643 -14.29 -14.10 22.41
N ARG A 644 -15.25 -13.77 23.29
CA ARG A 644 -15.08 -12.70 24.27
C ARG A 644 -13.87 -12.97 25.17
N GLN A 645 -13.78 -14.17 25.76
CA GLN A 645 -12.64 -14.50 26.63
C GLN A 645 -11.31 -14.44 25.87
N ARG A 646 -11.27 -14.96 24.65
CA ARG A 646 -10.07 -14.91 23.80
C ARG A 646 -9.68 -13.48 23.44
N PHE A 647 -10.65 -12.63 23.07
CA PHE A 647 -10.44 -11.21 22.80
C PHE A 647 -9.85 -10.49 24.03
N LEU A 648 -10.39 -10.75 25.22
CA LEU A 648 -9.87 -10.16 26.46
C LEU A 648 -8.44 -10.59 26.79
N ASN A 649 -8.03 -11.79 26.37
CA ASN A 649 -6.66 -12.28 26.57
C ASN A 649 -5.62 -11.53 25.71
N PHE A 650 -6.03 -10.86 24.62
CA PHE A 650 -5.11 -10.00 23.86
C PHE A 650 -4.69 -8.75 24.63
N ASN A 651 -5.44 -8.37 25.67
CA ASN A 651 -5.24 -7.13 26.42
C ASN A 651 -5.12 -5.92 25.47
N ALA A 652 -6.07 -5.83 24.54
CA ALA A 652 -6.12 -4.83 23.48
C ALA A 652 -7.54 -4.28 23.34
N ASP A 653 -7.64 -3.05 22.84
CA ASP A 653 -8.92 -2.40 22.54
C ASP A 653 -9.45 -2.79 21.15
N VAL A 654 -8.53 -3.10 20.22
CA VAL A 654 -8.82 -3.59 18.87
C VAL A 654 -7.87 -4.74 18.51
N VAL A 655 -8.40 -5.80 17.91
CA VAL A 655 -7.64 -6.95 17.42
C VAL A 655 -7.95 -7.17 15.94
N PHE A 656 -6.92 -7.16 15.11
CA PHE A 656 -6.98 -7.49 13.68
C PHE A 656 -6.63 -8.97 13.45
N GLY A 657 -7.11 -9.55 12.36
CA GLY A 657 -6.59 -10.82 11.87
C GLY A 657 -5.12 -10.71 11.46
N GLY A 658 -4.42 -11.83 11.52
CA GLY A 658 -3.04 -11.96 11.05
C GLY A 658 -2.96 -12.40 9.59
N ASP A 659 -2.04 -11.80 8.82
CA ASP A 659 -1.62 -12.24 7.49
C ASP A 659 -0.15 -12.69 7.48
N PRO A 660 0.22 -13.74 6.72
CA PRO A 660 1.62 -14.11 6.52
C PRO A 660 2.40 -13.13 5.64
N VAL A 661 1.73 -12.29 4.85
CA VAL A 661 2.38 -11.34 3.94
C VAL A 661 1.96 -9.90 4.25
N ALA A 662 2.93 -8.98 4.27
CA ALA A 662 2.65 -7.56 4.39
C ALA A 662 2.12 -7.02 3.05
N TYR A 663 0.80 -6.98 2.91
CA TYR A 663 0.11 -6.52 1.70
C TYR A 663 -0.60 -5.17 1.94
N PRO A 664 -0.67 -4.28 0.94
CA PRO A 664 -0.02 -4.31 -0.38
C PRO A 664 1.43 -3.80 -0.34
N ASP A 665 1.92 -3.40 0.84
CA ASP A 665 3.21 -2.75 0.99
C ASP A 665 4.21 -3.69 1.69
N ALA A 666 5.02 -4.40 0.88
CA ALA A 666 6.04 -5.31 1.39
C ALA A 666 7.06 -4.62 2.33
N GLY A 667 7.24 -3.29 2.20
CA GLY A 667 8.10 -2.48 3.06
C GLY A 667 7.63 -2.44 4.51
N MET A 668 6.34 -2.72 4.76
CA MET A 668 5.80 -2.87 6.11
C MET A 668 6.45 -4.02 6.88
N THR A 669 6.99 -5.04 6.21
CA THR A 669 7.76 -6.13 6.84
C THR A 669 8.89 -5.58 7.70
N LYS A 670 9.68 -4.66 7.15
CA LYS A 670 10.81 -4.05 7.85
C LYS A 670 10.33 -3.21 9.03
N LEU A 671 9.26 -2.45 8.86
CA LEU A 671 8.68 -1.67 9.96
C LEU A 671 8.18 -2.57 11.08
N TYR A 672 7.48 -3.67 10.78
CA TYR A 672 7.04 -4.61 11.82
C TYR A 672 8.22 -5.25 12.56
N GLN A 673 9.32 -5.57 11.87
CA GLN A 673 10.55 -6.05 12.51
C GLN A 673 11.18 -4.99 13.42
N ASP A 674 11.28 -3.74 12.95
CA ASP A 674 11.87 -2.63 13.71
C ASP A 674 11.05 -2.29 14.96
N TYR A 675 9.74 -2.56 14.93
CA TYR A 675 8.84 -2.41 16.08
C TYR A 675 8.77 -3.67 16.97
N GLY A 676 9.51 -4.72 16.65
CA GLY A 676 9.49 -5.98 17.42
C GLY A 676 8.15 -6.73 17.33
N LEU A 677 7.37 -6.51 16.27
CA LEU A 677 6.07 -7.16 16.03
C LEU A 677 6.21 -8.52 15.36
N ILE A 678 7.34 -8.77 14.71
CA ILE A 678 7.67 -10.09 14.15
C ILE A 678 8.76 -10.71 15.03
N PRO A 679 8.57 -11.95 15.53
CA PRO A 679 9.68 -12.69 16.09
C PRO A 679 10.76 -12.95 15.02
N PRO A 680 12.03 -13.12 15.41
CA PRO A 680 13.12 -13.40 14.46
C PRO A 680 12.81 -14.63 13.58
N LEU A 681 13.27 -14.57 12.32
CA LEU A 681 12.83 -15.35 11.15
C LEU A 681 12.76 -16.88 11.29
N SER A 682 13.33 -17.48 12.34
CA SER A 682 13.37 -18.94 12.53
C SER A 682 12.04 -19.58 12.97
N SER A 683 10.97 -18.80 13.17
CA SER A 683 9.66 -19.28 13.64
C SER A 683 8.46 -18.85 12.77
N ILE A 684 8.71 -18.28 11.59
CA ILE A 684 7.68 -17.56 10.81
C ILE A 684 6.59 -18.46 10.22
N ASN A 685 6.85 -19.75 9.97
CA ASN A 685 5.90 -20.59 9.25
C ASN A 685 4.52 -20.70 9.95
N ASP A 686 4.46 -20.48 11.26
CA ASP A 686 3.21 -20.54 12.04
C ASP A 686 2.68 -19.16 12.46
N VAL A 687 3.40 -18.07 12.18
CA VAL A 687 3.06 -16.72 12.64
C VAL A 687 2.59 -15.88 11.46
N LYS A 688 1.46 -15.19 11.63
CA LYS A 688 0.84 -14.29 10.66
C LYS A 688 0.92 -12.85 11.19
N PRO A 689 2.10 -12.22 11.18
CA PRO A 689 2.37 -11.03 11.99
C PRO A 689 1.70 -9.76 11.43
N PHE A 690 1.25 -9.77 10.18
CA PHE A 690 0.77 -8.58 9.49
C PHE A 690 -0.73 -8.37 9.70
N VAL A 691 -1.18 -7.12 9.70
CA VAL A 691 -2.62 -6.82 9.77
C VAL A 691 -3.34 -7.38 8.56
N ASN A 692 -4.47 -8.03 8.77
CA ASN A 692 -5.45 -8.41 7.75
C ASN A 692 -6.74 -7.59 7.96
N SER A 693 -7.13 -6.77 6.98
CA SER A 693 -8.30 -5.88 7.08
C SER A 693 -9.64 -6.60 6.90
N GLY A 694 -9.63 -7.88 6.54
CA GLY A 694 -10.84 -8.68 6.36
C GLY A 694 -11.42 -9.23 7.66
N THR A 695 -10.74 -9.07 8.79
CA THR A 695 -11.28 -9.44 10.12
C THR A 695 -10.78 -8.46 11.18
N ILE A 696 -11.69 -7.75 11.84
CA ILE A 696 -11.38 -6.72 12.85
C ILE A 696 -12.37 -6.87 14.01
N ALA A 697 -11.90 -6.88 15.25
CA ALA A 697 -12.76 -6.80 16.42
C ALA A 697 -12.33 -5.70 17.37
N GLY A 698 -13.30 -5.11 18.05
CA GLY A 698 -13.08 -4.06 19.03
C GLY A 698 -14.39 -3.57 19.59
N THR A 699 -14.33 -2.65 20.55
CA THR A 699 -15.55 -1.96 20.98
C THR A 699 -15.99 -0.93 19.94
N VAL A 700 -17.27 -0.56 19.92
CA VAL A 700 -17.78 0.50 19.04
C VAL A 700 -16.94 1.77 19.18
N ARG A 701 -16.65 2.20 20.42
CA ARG A 701 -15.83 3.39 20.70
C ARG A 701 -14.44 3.30 20.10
N SER A 702 -13.74 2.19 20.34
CA SER A 702 -12.36 2.02 19.90
C SER A 702 -12.27 1.95 18.38
N LEU A 703 -13.21 1.27 17.73
CA LEU A 703 -13.23 1.20 16.27
C LEU A 703 -13.55 2.55 15.63
N LEU A 704 -14.45 3.36 16.19
CA LEU A 704 -14.69 4.72 15.69
C LEU A 704 -13.42 5.58 15.68
N ILE A 705 -12.62 5.53 16.75
CA ILE A 705 -11.35 6.27 16.82
C ILE A 705 -10.35 5.74 15.79
N VAL A 706 -10.26 4.42 15.61
CA VAL A 706 -9.38 3.81 14.59
C VAL A 706 -9.82 4.20 13.17
N PHE A 707 -11.12 4.23 12.90
CA PHE A 707 -11.66 4.63 11.60
C PHE A 707 -11.43 6.12 11.33
N GLU A 708 -11.65 7.00 12.32
CA GLU A 708 -11.33 8.43 12.23
C GLU A 708 -9.84 8.64 11.90
N LEU A 709 -8.95 7.92 12.59
CA LEU A 709 -7.52 7.94 12.30
C LEU A 709 -7.23 7.48 10.86
N VAL A 710 -7.86 6.39 10.41
CA VAL A 710 -7.73 5.88 9.04
C VAL A 710 -8.19 6.92 8.00
N PHE A 711 -9.34 7.55 8.21
CA PHE A 711 -9.85 8.60 7.32
C PHE A 711 -9.01 9.87 7.36
N SER A 712 -8.34 10.17 8.49
CA SER A 712 -7.39 11.30 8.56
C SER A 712 -6.19 11.09 7.62
N PHE A 713 -5.81 9.85 7.31
CA PHE A 713 -4.82 9.54 6.28
C PHE A 713 -5.36 9.74 4.84
N GLY A 714 -6.67 9.97 4.69
CA GLY A 714 -7.47 9.91 3.46
C GLY A 714 -7.32 11.07 2.47
N LYS A 715 -6.21 11.83 2.50
CA LYS A 715 -5.79 12.69 1.37
C LYS A 715 -4.55 12.17 0.63
N ILE A 716 -4.18 10.90 0.82
CA ILE A 716 -3.05 10.31 0.08
C ILE A 716 -3.58 9.67 -1.21
N THR A 717 -3.99 10.51 -2.14
CA THR A 717 -4.40 10.17 -3.52
C THR A 717 -3.29 9.52 -4.36
N SER A 718 -2.06 9.40 -3.83
CA SER A 718 -0.93 8.75 -4.50
C SER A 718 -0.66 7.30 -4.06
N CYS A 719 -1.28 6.81 -2.97
CA CYS A 719 -0.91 5.49 -2.42
C CYS A 719 -1.79 4.32 -2.90
N GLY A 720 -2.91 4.57 -3.57
CA GLY A 720 -3.85 3.53 -4.01
C GLY A 720 -4.88 3.15 -2.93
N PRO A 721 -6.04 2.61 -3.32
CA PRO A 721 -7.26 2.57 -2.51
C PRO A 721 -7.36 1.37 -1.55
N ASP A 722 -6.25 0.93 -0.94
CA ASP A 722 -6.21 -0.30 -0.13
C ASP A 722 -6.40 -0.01 1.38
N ASP A 723 -7.41 -0.65 2.00
CA ASP A 723 -7.76 -0.43 3.42
C ASP A 723 -6.71 -1.01 4.38
N GLN A 724 -6.15 -2.18 4.06
CA GLN A 724 -5.12 -2.85 4.86
C GLN A 724 -3.89 -1.96 5.05
N ARG A 725 -3.50 -1.22 4.00
CA ARG A 725 -2.43 -0.21 4.11
C ARG A 725 -2.74 0.86 5.15
N ALA A 726 -3.97 1.33 5.24
CA ALA A 726 -4.33 2.36 6.22
C ALA A 726 -4.33 1.80 7.65
N PHE A 727 -4.81 0.57 7.83
CA PHE A 727 -4.79 -0.10 9.14
C PHE A 727 -3.38 -0.47 9.60
N HIS A 728 -2.48 -0.85 8.69
CA HIS A 728 -1.06 -0.99 8.96
C HIS A 728 -0.48 0.27 9.63
N ARG A 729 -0.85 1.45 9.13
CA ARG A 729 -0.42 2.74 9.71
C ARG A 729 -1.06 2.98 11.06
N ALA A 730 -2.36 2.75 11.20
CA ALA A 730 -3.06 2.90 12.48
C ALA A 730 -2.40 2.06 13.59
N LEU A 731 -2.06 0.79 13.32
CA LEU A 731 -1.33 -0.08 14.24
C LEU A 731 0.03 0.53 14.64
N LEU A 732 0.82 0.99 13.68
CA LEU A 732 2.14 1.55 13.99
C LEU A 732 2.09 2.82 14.84
N ILE A 733 1.02 3.61 14.72
CA ILE A 733 0.80 4.79 15.57
C ILE A 733 0.30 4.36 16.96
N SER A 734 -0.57 3.35 17.07
CA SER A 734 -1.11 2.89 18.37
C SER A 734 -0.02 2.37 19.32
N PHE A 735 1.07 1.77 18.80
CA PHE A 735 2.21 1.38 19.64
C PHE A 735 2.84 2.56 20.39
N ASN A 736 2.67 3.78 19.87
CA ASN A 736 3.27 4.98 20.38
C ASN A 736 2.26 6.05 20.81
N SER A 737 1.05 5.67 21.18
CA SER A 737 0.08 6.60 21.76
C SER A 737 -0.71 5.95 22.89
N GLN A 738 -0.91 6.68 23.98
CA GLN A 738 -1.88 6.30 25.02
C GLN A 738 -3.30 6.79 24.69
N GLU A 739 -3.42 7.67 23.70
CA GLU A 739 -4.67 8.34 23.31
C GLU A 739 -5.35 7.63 22.12
N ILE A 740 -4.63 6.73 21.47
CA ILE A 740 -5.18 5.85 20.42
C ILE A 740 -5.45 4.49 21.07
N PRO A 741 -6.58 3.84 20.76
CA PRO A 741 -6.87 2.49 21.21
C PRO A 741 -5.69 1.55 20.98
N SER A 742 -5.41 0.69 21.94
CA SER A 742 -4.37 -0.33 21.80
C SER A 742 -4.79 -1.34 20.72
N ILE A 743 -4.00 -1.43 19.65
CA ILE A 743 -4.26 -2.34 18.54
C ILE A 743 -3.29 -3.54 18.60
N ARG A 744 -3.81 -4.75 18.40
CA ARG A 744 -3.01 -5.98 18.25
C ARG A 744 -3.36 -6.73 16.97
N VAL A 745 -2.46 -7.60 16.55
CA VAL A 745 -2.66 -8.57 15.47
C VAL A 745 -2.79 -9.96 16.10
N ASP A 746 -3.80 -10.71 15.70
CA ASP A 746 -3.96 -12.12 16.02
C ASP A 746 -3.00 -12.98 15.20
N SER A 747 -1.71 -12.89 15.55
CA SER A 747 -0.64 -13.51 14.77
C SER A 747 -0.65 -15.05 14.83
N MET A 748 -1.40 -15.62 15.77
CA MET A 748 -1.48 -17.08 15.98
C MET A 748 -2.81 -17.66 15.51
N GLY A 749 -3.74 -16.82 15.04
CA GLY A 749 -5.08 -17.23 14.61
C GLY A 749 -5.97 -17.76 15.73
N LEU A 750 -5.89 -17.19 16.94
CA LEU A 750 -6.70 -17.57 18.09
C LEU A 750 -8.18 -17.18 17.94
N LEU A 751 -8.43 -16.05 17.28
CA LEU A 751 -9.75 -15.54 16.89
C LEU A 751 -9.97 -15.74 15.39
N PHE A 752 -9.02 -15.28 14.58
CA PHE A 752 -9.13 -15.10 13.14
C PHE A 752 -8.09 -15.96 12.41
N HIS A 753 -8.56 -17.00 11.73
CA HIS A 753 -7.67 -17.86 10.96
C HIS A 753 -7.69 -17.50 9.48
N CYS A 754 -6.64 -16.83 9.03
CA CYS A 754 -6.37 -16.55 7.61
C CYS A 754 -5.91 -17.82 6.89
N LEU A 755 -6.40 -18.13 5.69
CA LEU A 755 -6.03 -19.35 4.94
C LEU A 755 -4.90 -19.13 3.94
N HIS A 756 -4.50 -17.88 3.68
CA HIS A 756 -3.36 -17.57 2.81
C HIS A 756 -2.10 -18.27 3.35
N ARG A 757 -1.41 -19.03 2.48
CA ARG A 757 -0.23 -19.84 2.79
C ARG A 757 -0.39 -20.79 3.97
N GLU A 758 -1.60 -21.29 4.22
CA GLU A 758 -1.81 -22.28 5.26
C GLU A 758 -1.29 -23.65 4.79
N LEU A 759 -0.29 -24.17 5.51
CA LEU A 759 0.37 -25.44 5.18
C LEU A 759 -0.09 -26.59 6.08
N ARG A 760 -0.79 -26.28 7.18
CA ARG A 760 -1.22 -27.29 8.13
C ARG A 760 -2.45 -28.05 7.62
N PRO A 761 -2.61 -29.33 8.00
CA PRO A 761 -3.83 -30.07 7.67
C PRO A 761 -5.05 -29.46 8.36
N LEU A 762 -6.10 -29.25 7.57
CA LEU A 762 -7.38 -28.69 8.03
C LEU A 762 -8.48 -29.76 7.92
N SER A 763 -9.33 -29.85 8.94
CA SER A 763 -10.52 -30.70 8.95
C SER A 763 -11.72 -29.94 9.50
N VAL A 764 -12.94 -30.36 9.13
CA VAL A 764 -14.16 -29.85 9.77
C VAL A 764 -14.77 -30.96 10.61
N GLU A 765 -14.84 -30.75 11.91
CA GLU A 765 -15.30 -31.72 12.90
C GLU A 765 -16.50 -31.14 13.65
N SER A 766 -17.63 -31.84 13.61
CA SER A 766 -18.86 -31.41 14.29
C SER A 766 -19.28 -29.96 13.97
N GLY A 767 -19.14 -29.56 12.69
CA GLY A 767 -19.46 -28.20 12.25
C GLY A 767 -18.47 -27.11 12.69
N GLN A 768 -17.28 -27.47 13.16
CA GLN A 768 -16.22 -26.56 13.60
C GLN A 768 -14.92 -26.85 12.82
N LEU A 769 -14.19 -25.81 12.40
CA LEU A 769 -12.86 -25.98 11.84
C LEU A 769 -11.88 -26.46 12.91
N PHE A 770 -11.08 -27.46 12.54
CA PHE A 770 -9.97 -28.00 13.31
C PHE A 770 -8.66 -27.89 12.51
N ILE A 771 -7.62 -27.33 13.15
CA ILE A 771 -6.29 -27.14 12.55
C ILE A 771 -5.31 -28.09 13.22
N SER A 772 -4.86 -29.10 12.48
CA SER A 772 -3.91 -30.09 13.01
C SER A 772 -2.53 -29.47 13.24
N GLY A 773 -1.93 -29.77 14.39
CA GLY A 773 -0.59 -29.28 14.73
C GLY A 773 -0.53 -27.82 15.20
N ALA A 774 -1.67 -27.16 15.45
CA ALA A 774 -1.67 -25.87 16.12
C ALA A 774 -1.16 -26.00 17.58
N LEU A 775 -0.49 -24.94 18.05
CA LEU A 775 0.34 -24.94 19.27
C LEU A 775 -0.43 -25.26 20.56
N ASP A 776 -1.73 -24.96 20.59
CA ASP A 776 -2.60 -25.24 21.72
C ASP A 776 -4.04 -25.56 21.27
N SER A 777 -4.85 -26.08 22.19
CA SER A 777 -6.25 -26.44 21.92
C SER A 777 -7.13 -25.24 21.54
N VAL A 778 -6.68 -24.02 21.82
CA VAL A 778 -7.41 -22.77 21.53
C VAL A 778 -7.23 -22.39 20.06
N SER A 779 -5.98 -22.36 19.59
CA SER A 779 -5.57 -22.13 18.20
C SER A 779 -6.01 -23.25 17.25
N GLN A 780 -6.25 -24.45 17.77
CA GLN A 780 -6.83 -25.55 16.99
C GLN A 780 -8.25 -25.27 16.49
N ARG A 781 -9.00 -24.35 17.12
CA ARG A 781 -10.43 -24.10 16.83
C ARG A 781 -10.70 -22.59 16.75
N PRO A 782 -10.48 -21.93 15.61
CA PRO A 782 -10.66 -20.49 15.47
C PRO A 782 -12.15 -20.10 15.50
N CYS A 783 -12.42 -18.82 15.77
CA CYS A 783 -13.78 -18.28 15.80
C CYS A 783 -14.26 -17.88 14.41
N VAL A 784 -13.34 -17.41 13.57
CA VAL A 784 -13.60 -16.96 12.19
C VAL A 784 -12.50 -17.52 11.29
N THR A 785 -12.86 -17.92 10.08
CA THR A 785 -11.89 -18.26 9.03
C THR A 785 -12.05 -17.33 7.85
N HIS A 786 -10.93 -16.86 7.30
CA HIS A 786 -10.87 -15.94 6.18
C HIS A 786 -9.99 -16.52 5.05
N GLY A 787 -10.61 -16.79 3.91
CA GLY A 787 -10.02 -17.33 2.69
C GLY A 787 -9.41 -16.28 1.77
N ASN A 788 -8.57 -15.39 2.29
CA ASN A 788 -7.96 -14.34 1.47
C ASN A 788 -6.85 -14.87 0.55
N ALA A 789 -6.53 -14.10 -0.49
CA ALA A 789 -5.54 -14.44 -1.53
C ALA A 789 -5.86 -15.73 -2.33
N GLY A 790 -5.07 -16.02 -3.36
CA GLY A 790 -5.40 -17.06 -4.36
C GLY A 790 -5.55 -18.47 -3.78
N ASP A 791 -4.50 -18.96 -3.12
CA ASP A 791 -4.47 -20.26 -2.43
C ASP A 791 -5.47 -20.34 -1.26
N GLY A 792 -5.65 -19.26 -0.50
CA GLY A 792 -6.63 -19.20 0.58
C GLY A 792 -8.08 -19.33 0.08
N LYS A 793 -8.41 -18.83 -1.11
CA LYS A 793 -9.74 -18.99 -1.73
C LYS A 793 -10.02 -20.43 -2.16
N GLU A 794 -9.00 -21.13 -2.65
CA GLU A 794 -9.11 -22.55 -2.99
C GLU A 794 -9.37 -23.39 -1.73
N LEU A 795 -8.58 -23.16 -0.67
CA LEU A 795 -8.77 -23.80 0.63
C LEU A 795 -10.13 -23.47 1.25
N TYR A 796 -10.57 -22.22 1.17
CA TYR A 796 -11.90 -21.80 1.64
C TYR A 796 -13.01 -22.62 0.98
N THR A 797 -12.94 -22.79 -0.35
CA THR A 797 -13.92 -23.56 -1.11
C THR A 797 -13.96 -25.02 -0.63
N ALA A 798 -12.79 -25.62 -0.38
CA ALA A 798 -12.72 -26.98 0.17
C ALA A 798 -13.34 -27.08 1.58
N ILE A 799 -13.06 -26.10 2.46
CA ILE A 799 -13.61 -26.05 3.82
C ILE A 799 -15.13 -25.87 3.81
N VAL A 800 -15.66 -24.99 2.95
CA VAL A 800 -17.11 -24.82 2.78
C VAL A 800 -17.78 -26.13 2.40
N ASN A 801 -17.21 -26.88 1.45
CA ASN A 801 -17.76 -28.17 1.03
C ASN A 801 -17.72 -29.21 2.16
N ALA A 802 -16.61 -29.29 2.90
CA ALA A 802 -16.49 -30.16 4.05
C ALA A 802 -17.48 -29.79 5.16
N TRP A 803 -17.64 -28.49 5.44
CA TRP A 803 -18.58 -27.97 6.42
C TRP A 803 -20.03 -28.27 6.06
N ARG A 804 -20.44 -28.02 4.81
CA ARG A 804 -21.79 -28.36 4.33
C ARG A 804 -22.08 -29.86 4.42
N THR A 805 -21.09 -30.70 4.14
CA THR A 805 -21.20 -32.17 4.26
C THR A 805 -21.34 -32.59 5.72
N SER A 806 -20.52 -32.02 6.61
CA SER A 806 -20.63 -32.26 8.06
C SER A 806 -21.99 -31.81 8.58
N PHE A 807 -22.46 -30.63 8.18
CA PHE A 807 -23.72 -30.06 8.63
C PHE A 807 -24.93 -30.88 8.16
N THR A 808 -24.92 -31.38 6.93
CA THR A 808 -25.98 -32.29 6.44
C THR A 808 -25.96 -33.63 7.16
N SER A 809 -24.78 -34.17 7.52
CA SER A 809 -24.68 -35.40 8.33
C SER A 809 -25.16 -35.22 9.77
N ILE A 810 -24.90 -34.06 10.38
CA ILE A 810 -25.40 -33.68 11.71
C ILE A 810 -26.90 -33.47 11.66
N GLN A 811 -27.42 -32.75 10.67
CA GLN A 811 -28.87 -32.60 10.48
C GLN A 811 -29.57 -33.94 10.23
N ALA A 812 -28.92 -34.92 9.59
CA ALA A 812 -29.46 -36.26 9.43
C ALA A 812 -29.49 -37.09 10.74
N GLN A 813 -28.71 -36.71 11.77
CA GLN A 813 -28.67 -37.36 13.09
C GLN A 813 -29.36 -36.54 14.21
N SER A 814 -29.53 -35.24 14.02
CA SER A 814 -30.23 -34.31 14.91
C SER A 814 -31.17 -33.42 14.08
N VAL A 815 -32.33 -33.94 13.71
CA VAL A 815 -33.42 -33.09 13.22
C VAL A 815 -34.16 -32.55 14.43
N GLU A 816 -33.84 -31.32 14.83
CA GLU A 816 -34.65 -30.34 15.56
C GLU A 816 -33.73 -29.14 15.85
N PRO A 817 -34.05 -27.85 15.57
CA PRO A 817 -35.35 -27.15 15.52
C PRO A 817 -35.68 -26.28 14.27
N PRO A 818 -35.03 -26.36 13.07
CA PRO A 818 -35.17 -25.30 12.05
C PRO A 818 -36.57 -25.21 11.44
N LEU A 819 -37.26 -26.33 11.20
CA LEU A 819 -38.58 -26.31 10.55
C LEU A 819 -39.69 -25.77 11.47
N PHE A 820 -39.58 -25.99 12.78
CA PHE A 820 -40.49 -25.43 13.77
C PHE A 820 -40.33 -23.91 13.88
N MET A 821 -39.07 -23.46 14.09
CA MET A 821 -38.76 -22.03 14.20
C MET A 821 -39.01 -21.27 12.89
N ARG A 822 -38.72 -21.89 11.74
CA ARG A 822 -39.07 -21.35 10.41
C ARG A 822 -40.57 -21.17 10.26
N GLY A 823 -41.39 -22.13 10.71
CA GLY A 823 -42.84 -21.99 10.68
C GLY A 823 -43.35 -20.86 11.57
N ILE A 824 -42.75 -20.64 12.76
CA ILE A 824 -43.07 -19.48 13.62
C ILE A 824 -42.73 -18.16 12.92
N GLU A 825 -41.57 -18.07 12.26
CA GLU A 825 -41.15 -16.85 11.57
C GLU A 825 -42.02 -16.54 10.34
N LEU A 826 -42.35 -17.55 9.53
CA LEU A 826 -43.27 -17.42 8.40
C LEU A 826 -44.67 -16.99 8.86
N TRP A 827 -45.12 -17.55 9.98
CA TRP A 827 -46.39 -17.17 10.60
C TRP A 827 -46.40 -15.70 11.05
N ARG A 828 -45.34 -15.23 11.73
CA ARG A 828 -45.18 -13.82 12.13
C ARG A 828 -45.17 -12.85 10.96
N ARG A 829 -44.72 -13.30 9.79
CA ARG A 829 -44.69 -12.52 8.54
C ARG A 829 -46.01 -12.58 7.75
N GLY A 830 -47.03 -13.28 8.25
CA GLY A 830 -48.32 -13.44 7.58
C GLY A 830 -48.29 -14.43 6.39
N LEU A 831 -47.22 -15.20 6.23
CA LEU A 831 -47.04 -16.18 5.15
C LEU A 831 -47.65 -17.53 5.55
N LEU A 832 -48.98 -17.57 5.66
CA LEU A 832 -49.70 -18.66 6.32
C LEU A 832 -49.56 -20.01 5.58
N ASP A 833 -49.55 -20.04 4.25
CA ASP A 833 -49.39 -21.28 3.47
C ASP A 833 -48.00 -21.92 3.67
N GLU A 834 -46.98 -21.08 3.74
CA GLU A 834 -45.58 -21.51 3.87
C GLU A 834 -45.26 -21.92 5.31
N ALA A 835 -45.87 -21.23 6.28
CA ALA A 835 -45.85 -21.64 7.68
C ALA A 835 -46.50 -23.01 7.86
N GLU A 836 -47.66 -23.25 7.22
CA GLU A 836 -48.34 -24.55 7.23
C GLU A 836 -47.47 -25.65 6.62
N ALA A 837 -46.89 -25.41 5.45
CA ALA A 837 -46.01 -26.37 4.78
C ALA A 837 -44.79 -26.71 5.64
N SER A 838 -44.16 -25.72 6.28
CA SER A 838 -43.01 -25.92 7.18
C SER A 838 -43.38 -26.77 8.39
N TRP A 839 -44.52 -26.49 9.04
CA TRP A 839 -44.98 -27.28 10.18
C TRP A 839 -45.52 -28.66 9.78
N MET A 840 -46.16 -28.83 8.62
CA MET A 840 -46.59 -30.15 8.14
C MET A 840 -45.42 -31.08 7.84
N ASN A 841 -44.34 -30.55 7.25
CA ASN A 841 -43.11 -31.31 7.01
C ASN A 841 -42.46 -31.73 8.33
N TYR A 842 -42.47 -30.84 9.34
CA TYR A 842 -42.00 -31.17 10.68
C TYR A 842 -42.91 -32.19 11.39
N LEU A 843 -44.24 -32.15 11.19
CA LEU A 843 -45.18 -33.10 11.77
C LEU A 843 -45.00 -34.52 11.21
N GLN A 844 -44.87 -34.65 9.89
CA GLN A 844 -44.63 -35.95 9.24
C GLN A 844 -43.35 -36.61 9.77
N TYR A 845 -42.32 -35.80 10.02
CA TYR A 845 -41.08 -36.25 10.63
C TYR A 845 -41.26 -36.63 12.11
N ALA A 846 -41.92 -35.78 12.91
CA ALA A 846 -42.16 -36.02 14.33
C ALA A 846 -42.94 -37.32 14.59
N ASP A 847 -43.89 -37.66 13.71
CA ASP A 847 -44.66 -38.89 13.77
C ASP A 847 -43.83 -40.15 13.45
N HIS A 848 -42.74 -40.03 12.69
CA HIS A 848 -41.81 -41.14 12.45
C HIS A 848 -40.83 -41.35 13.61
N CYS A 849 -40.52 -40.29 14.37
CA CYS A 849 -39.49 -40.32 15.42
C CYS A 849 -40.03 -40.40 16.85
N SER A 850 -41.35 -40.47 17.05
CA SER A 850 -41.99 -40.45 18.38
C SER A 850 -41.60 -39.24 19.23
N ALA A 851 -41.42 -38.07 18.61
CA ALA A 851 -40.95 -36.87 19.29
C ALA A 851 -42.04 -36.29 20.23
N PRO A 852 -41.67 -35.82 21.45
CA PRO A 852 -42.63 -35.32 22.45
C PRO A 852 -43.38 -34.04 22.01
N HIS A 853 -42.91 -33.33 20.99
CA HIS A 853 -43.47 -32.05 20.52
C HIS A 853 -44.59 -32.18 19.46
N ALA A 854 -44.94 -33.40 19.04
CA ALA A 854 -45.98 -33.61 18.02
C ALA A 854 -47.37 -33.06 18.45
N THR A 855 -47.67 -33.08 19.75
CA THR A 855 -48.94 -32.58 20.30
C THR A 855 -49.05 -31.06 20.21
N ASP A 856 -48.00 -30.33 20.59
CA ASP A 856 -47.95 -28.86 20.53
C ASP A 856 -47.97 -28.36 19.08
N LEU A 857 -47.32 -29.09 18.18
CA LEU A 857 -47.32 -28.75 16.76
C LEU A 857 -48.70 -28.93 16.12
N ARG A 858 -49.42 -30.01 16.46
CA ARG A 858 -50.80 -30.23 16.01
C ARG A 858 -51.72 -29.11 16.49
N PHE A 859 -51.52 -28.62 17.71
CA PHE A 859 -52.26 -27.47 18.23
C PHE A 859 -51.98 -26.20 17.42
N ASN A 860 -50.70 -25.87 17.17
CA ASN A 860 -50.31 -24.69 16.38
C ASN A 860 -50.80 -24.76 14.91
N LEU A 861 -50.75 -25.93 14.28
CA LEU A 861 -51.35 -26.17 12.96
C LEU A 861 -52.88 -25.96 12.98
N GLY A 862 -53.54 -26.34 14.08
CA GLY A 862 -54.97 -26.06 14.30
C GLY A 862 -55.27 -24.56 14.36
N VAL A 863 -54.48 -23.80 15.13
CA VAL A 863 -54.60 -22.33 15.24
C VAL A 863 -54.36 -21.66 13.89
N LEU A 864 -53.31 -22.06 13.18
CA LEU A 864 -52.98 -21.52 11.85
C LEU A 864 -54.08 -21.80 10.82
N ARG A 865 -54.60 -23.03 10.78
CA ARG A 865 -55.72 -23.39 9.89
C ARG A 865 -57.00 -22.65 10.25
N HIS A 866 -57.21 -22.31 11.53
CA HIS A 866 -58.31 -21.47 11.94
C HIS A 866 -58.13 -20.03 11.49
N GLN A 867 -56.92 -19.47 11.55
CA GLN A 867 -56.62 -18.13 11.03
C GLN A 867 -56.69 -18.01 9.51
N LYS A 868 -56.44 -19.09 8.76
CA LYS A 868 -56.59 -19.14 7.30
C LYS A 868 -58.06 -19.19 6.84
N LYS A 869 -58.96 -19.67 7.70
CA LYS A 869 -60.41 -19.74 7.44
C LYS A 869 -61.07 -18.44 7.87
#